data_AF-A0A933V5Z4-F1
#
_entry.id   AF-A0A933V5Z4-F1
#
_cell.length_a   1.000
_cell.length_b   1.000
_cell.length_c   1.000
_cell.angle_alpha   90.00
_cell.angle_beta   90.00
_cell.angle_gamma   90.00
#
_symmetry.space_group_name_H-M   'P 1'
#
loop_
_entity.id
_entity.type
_entity.pdbx_description
1 polymer ?
#
loop_
_entity_poly.entity_id
_entity_poly.type
_entity_poly.pdbx_seq_one_letter_code
_entity_poly.pdbx_strand_id
1 'polypeptide(L)'
;MSEPYRLENWQSGVSMACHAERVRLLFTLSRTSIAATLAATLLVAVWMWSVVAHGVLLVWLTLMFCNVGALIWMQRRYHVRQPRVEDAPRWERWFSVKTAAGGFLWGMAVWLLAPQAGEFARLFFILTLCTVCLGATAVLAPSRHAYYAFMAPLVFPALLFLLFGHPDGIAAAGWAVLIYIVVLAGVHDALHRNLVVTFRGRFESEALAAEHKAIFDSAAEAIGLLRPNYLAKCNRQWCALFGYGLDEAIGKPAWAWWPSYEDWSRFAHDCMATISAGKPYSAIVQLRRKNGELFWAEISGMAVDPANLDLGVVWMGTDISERLRTETELKASEQRFRDLVSLSTDWYWEQDADFRFTRFSGPALEKIGIDIGKLLGKSRWEVNQLGGITPEQWRAHKEALLAHQPFRDFVYEIGLPSGEQRWFSISGNPAFDENGDFAGYHGVGTDISERVHAAEQFRHLAHHDTLTGLPNRRLLGDRAEQALALARRSGHLVALLLLDLDDFKIINDTDGHSAGDTVLVAIAQRLRSLVREIDTVARLGGDEFVILLQEMAHPRDATRVAEKAIEAIREPVEAGGRRYLLGVSVGIAHFPDHAASMEGLMQKADIAMYRAKQAGGAAYHFADRAGPAVDSSVSARQAGQPPDNTPTH
;
A
#
# COMPACT_ATOMS: atom_id res chain seq x y z
N MET A 1 -33.20 19.71 -19.82
CA MET A 1 -33.24 20.78 -18.80
C MET A 1 -34.23 20.35 -17.73
N SER A 2 -33.73 19.68 -16.70
CA SER A 2 -34.49 19.34 -15.49
C SER A 2 -34.78 20.63 -14.73
N GLU A 3 -36.04 20.84 -14.35
CA GLU A 3 -36.45 21.95 -13.48
C GLU A 3 -35.55 22.03 -12.24
N PRO A 4 -35.09 23.23 -11.85
CA PRO A 4 -34.34 23.37 -10.61
C PRO A 4 -35.28 23.04 -9.45
N TYR A 5 -34.91 22.00 -8.69
CA TYR A 5 -35.58 21.55 -7.46
C TYR A 5 -35.70 22.75 -6.50
N ARG A 6 -36.88 23.39 -6.43
CA ARG A 6 -37.08 24.56 -5.56
C ARG A 6 -37.01 24.15 -4.10
N LEU A 7 -36.11 24.80 -3.37
CA LEU A 7 -35.96 24.75 -1.91
C LEU A 7 -37.20 25.27 -1.12
N GLU A 8 -38.28 25.69 -1.80
CA GLU A 8 -39.55 26.14 -1.18
C GLU A 8 -40.27 25.02 -0.39
N ASN A 9 -40.00 23.75 -0.72
CA ASN A 9 -40.70 22.59 -0.11
C ASN A 9 -40.29 22.30 1.35
N TRP A 10 -39.18 22.85 1.85
CA TRP A 10 -38.77 22.61 3.24
C TRP A 10 -39.52 23.51 4.22
N GLN A 11 -39.69 24.79 3.88
CA GLN A 11 -40.55 25.70 4.65
C GLN A 11 -42.02 25.26 4.60
N SER A 12 -42.45 24.57 3.54
CA SER A 12 -43.82 24.02 3.48
C SER A 12 -44.05 22.90 4.51
N GLY A 13 -43.04 22.09 4.86
CA GLY A 13 -43.19 21.01 5.84
C GLY A 13 -43.52 21.51 7.25
N VAL A 14 -42.75 22.48 7.77
CA VAL A 14 -43.00 23.11 9.08
C VAL A 14 -44.33 23.86 9.09
N SER A 15 -44.63 24.57 7.99
CA SER A 15 -45.90 25.29 7.84
C SER A 15 -47.11 24.33 7.86
N MET A 16 -47.01 23.20 7.16
CA MET A 16 -48.04 22.16 7.12
C MET A 16 -48.23 21.48 8.48
N ALA A 17 -47.15 21.15 9.19
CA ALA A 17 -47.20 20.59 10.54
C ALA A 17 -47.85 21.56 11.54
N CYS A 18 -47.47 22.84 11.49
CA CYS A 18 -48.09 23.90 12.28
C CYS A 18 -49.60 24.02 11.99
N HIS A 19 -49.99 23.96 10.73
CA HIS A 19 -51.40 23.99 10.33
C HIS A 19 -52.18 22.77 10.85
N ALA A 20 -51.62 21.56 10.73
CA ALA A 20 -52.26 20.35 11.23
C ALA A 20 -52.43 20.36 12.76
N GLU A 21 -51.43 20.82 13.51
CA GLU A 21 -51.52 20.89 14.97
C GLU A 21 -52.55 21.94 15.42
N ARG A 22 -52.68 23.05 14.70
CA ARG A 22 -53.78 24.02 14.93
C ARG A 22 -55.16 23.40 14.73
N VAL A 23 -55.36 22.62 13.67
CA VAL A 23 -56.62 21.91 13.43
C VAL A 23 -56.88 20.86 14.51
N ARG A 24 -55.86 20.12 14.94
CA ARG A 24 -55.98 19.19 16.07
C ARG A 24 -56.37 19.90 17.36
N LEU A 25 -55.79 21.06 17.63
CA LEU A 25 -56.12 21.87 18.79
C LEU A 25 -57.57 22.39 18.72
N LEU A 26 -58.05 22.78 17.53
CA LEU A 26 -59.44 23.18 17.29
C LEU A 26 -60.43 22.08 17.70
N PHE A 27 -60.19 20.83 17.29
CA PHE A 27 -61.00 19.69 17.72
C PHE A 27 -60.84 19.36 19.21
N THR A 28 -59.69 19.63 19.81
CA THR A 28 -59.46 19.40 21.24
C THR A 28 -60.22 20.42 22.09
N LEU A 29 -60.10 21.71 21.76
CA LEU A 29 -60.82 22.81 22.42
C LEU A 29 -62.34 22.74 22.17
N SER A 30 -62.79 22.11 21.10
CA SER A 30 -64.23 21.91 20.87
C SER A 30 -64.92 21.08 21.98
N ARG A 31 -64.20 20.25 22.75
CA ARG A 31 -64.77 19.50 23.89
C ARG A 31 -65.32 20.42 24.96
N THR A 32 -64.54 21.42 25.35
CA THR A 32 -64.95 22.39 26.38
C THR A 32 -66.07 23.28 25.85
N SER A 33 -66.03 23.61 24.56
CA SER A 33 -67.09 24.37 23.89
C SER A 33 -68.44 23.64 23.83
N ILE A 34 -68.46 22.31 23.66
CA ILE A 34 -69.70 21.52 23.69
C ILE A 34 -70.41 21.70 25.04
N ALA A 35 -69.68 21.53 26.15
CA ALA A 35 -70.24 21.68 27.49
C ALA A 35 -70.75 23.10 27.74
N ALA A 36 -69.96 24.12 27.37
CA ALA A 36 -70.36 25.52 27.49
C ALA A 36 -71.59 25.86 26.66
N THR A 37 -71.69 25.32 25.44
CA THR A 37 -72.82 25.56 24.53
C THR A 37 -74.09 24.90 25.04
N LEU A 38 -74.00 23.66 25.55
CA LEU A 38 -75.13 22.98 26.20
C LEU A 38 -75.62 23.74 27.43
N ALA A 39 -74.70 24.18 28.30
CA ALA A 39 -75.04 24.97 29.48
C ALA A 39 -75.73 26.29 29.11
N ALA A 40 -75.18 27.04 28.14
CA ALA A 40 -75.78 28.29 27.67
C ALA A 40 -77.15 28.07 27.02
N THR A 41 -77.30 27.00 26.21
CA THR A 41 -78.57 26.65 25.56
C THR A 41 -79.65 26.31 26.59
N LEU A 42 -79.31 25.49 27.60
CA LEU A 42 -80.22 25.13 28.69
C LEU A 42 -80.58 26.34 29.54
N LEU A 43 -79.61 27.21 29.84
CA LEU A 43 -79.83 28.44 30.60
C LEU A 43 -80.83 29.35 29.89
N VAL A 44 -80.65 29.57 28.58
CA VAL A 44 -81.60 30.35 27.76
C VAL A 44 -82.98 29.70 27.79
N ALA A 45 -83.07 28.38 27.65
CA ALA A 45 -84.35 27.69 27.66
C ALA A 45 -85.10 27.79 28.99
N VAL A 46 -84.40 27.61 30.12
CA VAL A 46 -85.01 27.77 31.45
C VAL A 46 -85.51 29.19 31.65
N TRP A 47 -84.69 30.18 31.27
CA TRP A 47 -85.03 31.59 31.46
C TRP A 47 -86.15 32.07 30.53
N MET A 48 -86.24 31.53 29.31
CA MET A 48 -87.26 31.91 28.32
C MET A 48 -88.55 31.09 28.42
N TRP A 49 -88.60 30.07 29.29
CA TRP A 49 -89.72 29.12 29.36
C TRP A 49 -91.07 29.77 29.69
N SER A 50 -91.08 30.80 30.54
CA SER A 50 -92.27 31.54 30.94
C SER A 50 -92.55 32.76 30.06
N VAL A 51 -91.66 33.06 29.11
CA VAL A 51 -91.65 34.32 28.35
C VAL A 51 -92.01 34.09 26.88
N VAL A 52 -91.60 32.95 26.31
CA VAL A 52 -91.75 32.62 24.89
C VAL A 52 -92.68 31.42 24.73
N ALA A 53 -93.43 31.35 23.62
CA ALA A 53 -94.27 30.19 23.32
C ALA A 53 -93.45 28.89 23.28
N HIS A 54 -93.89 27.86 24.02
CA HIS A 54 -93.17 26.59 24.16
C HIS A 54 -92.81 25.94 22.83
N GLY A 55 -93.68 26.04 21.82
CA GLY A 55 -93.42 25.48 20.49
C GLY A 55 -92.19 26.08 19.81
N VAL A 56 -92.01 27.41 19.86
CA VAL A 56 -90.85 28.09 19.26
C VAL A 56 -89.57 27.72 20.01
N LEU A 57 -89.65 27.67 21.34
CA LEU A 57 -88.52 27.31 22.19
C LEU A 57 -88.07 25.85 21.99
N LEU A 58 -89.02 24.91 21.90
CA LEU A 58 -88.75 23.50 21.66
C LEU A 58 -88.14 23.24 20.28
N VAL A 59 -88.59 23.96 19.23
CA VAL A 59 -87.98 23.88 17.90
C VAL A 59 -86.53 24.36 17.93
N TRP A 60 -86.27 25.52 18.55
CA TRP A 60 -84.91 26.05 18.67
C TRP A 60 -83.99 25.14 19.49
N LEU A 61 -84.48 24.61 20.62
CA LEU A 61 -83.77 23.63 21.44
C LEU A 61 -83.40 22.38 20.64
N THR A 62 -84.36 21.83 19.88
CA THR A 62 -84.12 20.65 19.04
C THR A 62 -83.01 20.92 18.02
N LEU A 63 -83.05 22.08 17.34
CA LEU A 63 -82.01 22.46 16.39
C LEU A 63 -80.64 22.63 17.06
N MET A 64 -80.58 23.18 18.27
CA MET A 64 -79.34 23.31 19.04
C MET A 64 -78.77 21.94 19.45
N PHE A 65 -79.61 21.02 19.95
CA PHE A 65 -79.18 19.66 20.29
C PHE A 65 -78.69 18.91 19.05
N CYS A 66 -79.35 19.06 17.90
CA CYS A 66 -78.87 18.50 16.63
C CYS A 66 -77.50 19.08 16.23
N ASN A 67 -77.29 20.39 16.39
CA ASN A 67 -75.99 21.03 16.10
C ASN A 67 -74.86 20.49 17.00
N VAL A 68 -75.14 20.38 18.30
CA VAL A 68 -74.19 19.81 19.26
C VAL A 68 -73.91 18.34 18.94
N GLY A 69 -74.93 17.54 18.61
CA GLY A 69 -74.79 16.16 18.19
C GLY A 69 -73.90 16.01 16.94
N ALA A 70 -74.08 16.88 15.94
CA ALA A 70 -73.24 16.92 14.75
C ALA A 70 -71.77 17.27 15.08
N LEU A 71 -71.53 18.18 16.04
CA LEU A 71 -70.18 18.49 16.52
C LEU A 71 -69.52 17.27 17.19
N ILE A 72 -70.24 16.60 18.09
CA ILE A 72 -69.76 15.40 18.79
C ILE A 72 -69.42 14.30 17.78
N TRP A 73 -70.30 14.07 16.80
CA TRP A 73 -70.06 13.09 15.74
C TRP A 73 -68.80 13.42 14.94
N MET A 74 -68.66 14.68 14.51
CA MET A 74 -67.52 15.14 13.72
C MET A 74 -66.21 15.01 14.51
N GLN A 75 -66.23 15.35 15.80
CA GLN A 75 -65.09 15.19 16.69
C GLN A 75 -64.69 13.73 16.85
N ARG A 76 -65.65 12.83 17.10
CA ARG A 76 -65.38 11.39 17.19
C ARG A 76 -64.74 10.89 15.90
N ARG A 77 -65.27 11.31 14.75
CA ARG A 77 -64.73 10.94 13.43
C ARG A 77 -63.30 11.44 13.23
N TYR A 78 -62.98 12.66 13.65
CA TYR A 78 -61.62 13.20 13.57
C TYR A 78 -60.64 12.37 14.40
N HIS A 79 -60.97 12.07 15.66
CA HIS A 79 -60.09 11.29 16.54
C HIS A 79 -59.92 9.84 16.10
N VAL A 80 -60.97 9.20 15.59
CA VAL A 80 -60.89 7.81 15.09
C VAL A 80 -60.06 7.73 13.82
N ARG A 81 -60.14 8.73 12.92
CA ARG A 81 -59.41 8.69 11.65
C ARG A 81 -57.94 9.08 11.74
N GLN A 82 -57.53 9.80 12.79
CA GLN A 82 -56.18 10.38 12.94
C GLN A 82 -55.64 10.95 11.61
N PRO A 83 -56.24 12.03 11.09
CA PRO A 83 -55.96 12.52 9.74
C PRO A 83 -54.48 12.86 9.55
N ARG A 84 -53.98 12.63 8.34
CA ARG A 84 -52.62 13.01 7.98
C ARG A 84 -52.50 14.53 7.94
N VAL A 85 -51.27 15.03 8.04
CA VAL A 85 -50.94 16.47 8.01
C VAL A 85 -51.55 17.15 6.76
N GLU A 86 -51.56 16.47 5.62
CA GLU A 86 -52.13 16.94 4.34
C GLU A 86 -53.65 17.15 4.37
N ASP A 87 -54.38 16.43 5.23
CA ASP A 87 -55.84 16.51 5.31
C ASP A 87 -56.32 17.70 6.16
N ALA A 88 -55.42 18.36 6.90
CA ALA A 88 -55.76 19.43 7.83
C ALA A 88 -56.60 20.58 7.21
N PRO A 89 -56.30 21.11 6.01
CA PRO A 89 -57.11 22.18 5.41
C PRO A 89 -58.54 21.74 5.04
N ARG A 90 -58.76 20.44 4.79
CA ARG A 90 -60.11 19.91 4.52
C ARG A 90 -60.92 19.86 5.81
N TRP A 91 -60.32 19.38 6.88
CA TRP A 91 -60.96 19.31 8.20
C TRP A 91 -61.24 20.68 8.81
N GLU A 92 -60.34 21.66 8.64
CA GLU A 92 -60.59 23.04 9.04
C GLU A 92 -61.84 23.59 8.35
N ARG A 93 -61.91 23.47 7.02
CA ARG A 93 -63.08 23.93 6.23
C ARG A 93 -64.38 23.30 6.68
N TRP A 94 -64.40 21.97 6.87
CA TRP A 94 -65.60 21.29 7.35
C TRP A 94 -65.99 21.77 8.74
N PHE A 95 -65.01 21.99 9.63
CA PHE A 95 -65.26 22.50 10.97
C PHE A 95 -65.82 23.93 10.92
N SER A 96 -65.29 24.79 10.06
CA SER A 96 -65.78 26.16 9.86
C SER A 96 -67.23 26.17 9.37
N VAL A 97 -67.58 25.35 8.38
CA VAL A 97 -68.96 25.22 7.87
C VAL A 97 -69.90 24.75 8.98
N LYS A 98 -69.50 23.72 9.74
CA LYS A 98 -70.29 23.20 10.86
C LYS A 98 -70.48 24.26 11.95
N THR A 99 -69.46 25.04 12.24
CA THR A 99 -69.50 26.07 13.29
C THR A 99 -70.34 27.27 12.83
N ALA A 100 -70.35 27.60 11.54
CA ALA A 100 -71.24 28.62 10.98
C ALA A 100 -72.72 28.32 11.22
N ALA A 101 -73.13 27.05 11.10
CA ALA A 101 -74.49 26.64 11.46
C ALA A 101 -74.82 26.92 12.93
N GLY A 102 -73.85 26.79 13.84
CA GLY A 102 -74.03 27.15 15.26
C GLY A 102 -74.18 28.65 15.45
N GLY A 103 -73.36 29.45 14.77
CA GLY A 103 -73.47 30.90 14.79
C GLY A 103 -74.81 31.37 14.28
N PHE A 104 -75.30 30.81 13.17
CA PHE A 104 -76.62 31.10 12.61
C PHE A 104 -77.77 30.78 13.59
N LEU A 105 -77.74 29.63 14.27
CA LEU A 105 -78.76 29.27 15.25
C LEU A 105 -78.79 30.23 16.45
N TRP A 106 -77.63 30.71 16.90
CA TRP A 106 -77.53 31.74 17.95
C TRP A 106 -77.98 33.12 17.46
N GLY A 107 -77.63 33.51 16.24
CA GLY A 107 -78.06 34.79 15.64
C GLY A 107 -79.57 34.83 15.38
N MET A 108 -80.14 33.77 14.82
CA MET A 108 -81.58 33.66 14.57
C MET A 108 -82.41 33.63 15.86
N ALA A 109 -81.85 33.13 16.96
CA ALA A 109 -82.51 33.12 18.26
C ALA A 109 -82.93 34.53 18.71
N VAL A 110 -82.18 35.57 18.32
CA VAL A 110 -82.56 36.97 18.58
C VAL A 110 -83.92 37.28 17.96
N TRP A 111 -84.15 36.91 16.72
CA TRP A 111 -85.40 37.20 16.02
C TRP A 111 -86.56 36.30 16.44
N LEU A 112 -86.26 35.08 16.88
CA LEU A 112 -87.28 34.11 17.28
C LEU A 112 -87.73 34.27 18.74
N LEU A 113 -86.80 34.60 19.64
CA LEU A 113 -87.04 34.59 21.09
C LEU A 113 -87.16 36.00 21.68
N ALA A 114 -86.43 36.99 21.16
CA ALA A 114 -86.37 38.33 21.77
C ALA A 114 -87.62 39.22 21.54
N PRO A 115 -88.36 39.17 20.42
CA PRO A 115 -89.54 40.02 20.22
C PRO A 115 -90.67 39.73 21.20
N GLN A 116 -90.74 38.49 21.72
CA GLN A 116 -91.76 38.04 22.66
C GLN A 116 -91.39 38.34 24.12
N ALA A 117 -90.17 38.84 24.36
CA ALA A 117 -89.60 39.02 25.69
C ALA A 117 -89.70 40.47 26.18
N GLY A 118 -89.95 40.66 27.48
CA GLY A 118 -89.85 41.97 28.14
C GLY A 118 -88.41 42.49 28.20
N GLU A 119 -88.21 43.76 28.56
CA GLU A 119 -86.89 44.43 28.54
C GLU A 119 -85.79 43.67 29.30
N PHE A 120 -86.08 43.19 30.51
CA PHE A 120 -85.13 42.42 31.32
C PHE A 120 -84.70 41.11 30.66
N ALA A 121 -85.66 40.38 30.06
CA ALA A 121 -85.39 39.13 29.37
C ALA A 121 -84.57 39.35 28.08
N ARG A 122 -84.78 40.47 27.39
CA ARG A 122 -83.96 40.88 26.23
C ARG A 122 -82.53 41.22 26.63
N LEU A 123 -82.32 41.98 27.70
CA LEU A 123 -80.98 42.31 28.21
C LEU A 123 -80.19 41.07 28.64
N PHE A 124 -80.85 40.15 29.35
CA PHE A 124 -80.25 38.85 29.72
C PHE A 124 -79.82 38.05 28.49
N PHE A 125 -80.64 38.04 27.45
CA PHE A 125 -80.34 37.34 26.21
C PHE A 125 -79.14 37.94 25.47
N ILE A 126 -79.07 39.28 25.38
CA ILE A 126 -77.91 40.00 24.81
C ILE A 126 -76.63 39.69 25.60
N LEU A 127 -76.71 39.70 26.94
CA LEU A 127 -75.58 39.35 27.80
C LEU A 127 -75.10 37.91 27.53
N THR A 128 -76.04 36.98 27.32
CA THR A 128 -75.72 35.59 26.97
C THR A 128 -75.05 35.47 25.60
N LEU A 129 -75.47 36.27 24.60
CA LEU A 129 -74.78 36.30 23.32
C LEU A 129 -73.37 36.87 23.45
N CYS A 130 -73.17 37.91 24.27
CA CYS A 130 -71.83 38.44 24.54
C CYS A 130 -70.92 37.38 25.19
N THR A 131 -71.42 36.58 26.14
CA THR A 131 -70.62 35.51 26.77
C THR A 131 -70.31 34.38 25.80
N VAL A 132 -71.22 34.03 24.89
CA VAL A 132 -70.98 33.07 23.81
C VAL A 132 -69.91 33.58 22.84
N CYS A 133 -69.97 34.86 22.45
CA CYS A 133 -68.94 35.51 21.62
C CYS A 133 -67.56 35.53 22.30
N LEU A 134 -67.51 35.84 23.59
CA LEU A 134 -66.28 35.81 24.38
C LEU A 134 -65.68 34.40 24.42
N GLY A 135 -66.50 33.38 24.70
CA GLY A 135 -66.07 31.99 24.71
C GLY A 135 -65.55 31.52 23.35
N ALA A 136 -66.23 31.91 22.26
CA ALA A 136 -65.82 31.59 20.90
C ALA A 136 -64.46 32.19 20.52
N THR A 137 -64.14 33.39 21.03
CA THR A 137 -62.86 34.07 20.79
C THR A 137 -61.66 33.22 21.19
N ALA A 138 -61.73 32.54 22.35
CA ALA A 138 -60.66 31.67 22.82
C ALA A 138 -60.71 30.27 22.18
N VAL A 139 -61.89 29.65 22.09
CA VAL A 139 -62.06 28.28 21.55
C VAL A 139 -61.66 28.20 20.08
N LEU A 140 -62.01 29.22 19.29
CA LEU A 140 -61.78 29.24 17.85
C LEU A 140 -60.47 29.93 17.48
N ALA A 141 -59.68 30.40 18.46
CA ALA A 141 -58.35 31.00 18.25
C ALA A 141 -57.42 30.22 17.28
N PRO A 142 -57.44 28.86 17.23
CA PRO A 142 -56.61 28.14 16.27
C PRO A 142 -56.95 28.38 14.79
N SER A 143 -58.16 28.86 14.48
CA SER A 143 -58.64 29.06 13.10
C SER A 143 -59.43 30.37 12.94
N ARG A 144 -58.86 31.31 12.20
CA ARG A 144 -59.56 32.52 11.75
C ARG A 144 -60.81 32.20 10.94
N HIS A 145 -60.71 31.21 10.04
CA HIS A 145 -61.84 30.79 9.21
C HIS A 145 -63.00 30.30 10.07
N ALA A 146 -62.75 29.43 11.06
CA ALA A 146 -63.80 28.95 11.95
C ALA A 146 -64.38 30.06 12.83
N TYR A 147 -63.55 30.97 13.33
CA TYR A 147 -64.00 32.10 14.15
C TYR A 147 -64.94 33.03 13.38
N TYR A 148 -64.54 33.55 12.21
CA TYR A 148 -65.39 34.44 11.44
C TYR A 148 -66.62 33.72 10.86
N ALA A 149 -66.49 32.43 10.51
CA ALA A 149 -67.63 31.61 10.10
C ALA A 149 -68.69 31.49 11.20
N PHE A 150 -68.29 31.45 12.48
CA PHE A 150 -69.22 31.48 13.62
C PHE A 150 -69.75 32.88 13.93
N MET A 151 -68.84 33.85 14.04
CA MET A 151 -69.15 35.20 14.52
C MET A 151 -70.06 35.97 13.56
N ALA A 152 -69.81 35.90 12.25
CA ALA A 152 -70.58 36.66 11.27
C ALA A 152 -72.10 36.33 11.30
N PRO A 153 -72.54 35.06 11.19
CA PRO A 153 -73.95 34.72 11.24
C PRO A 153 -74.57 34.84 12.64
N LEU A 154 -73.77 34.86 13.71
CA LEU A 154 -74.25 35.14 15.06
C LEU A 154 -74.54 36.63 15.26
N VAL A 155 -73.57 37.46 14.91
CA VAL A 155 -73.58 38.90 15.15
C VAL A 155 -74.52 39.62 14.20
N PHE A 156 -74.53 39.28 12.91
CA PHE A 156 -75.22 40.07 11.89
C PHE A 156 -76.74 40.18 12.14
N PRO A 157 -77.48 39.08 12.41
CA PRO A 157 -78.89 39.17 12.76
C PRO A 157 -79.12 39.91 14.08
N ALA A 158 -78.23 39.72 15.06
CA ALA A 158 -78.32 40.38 16.36
C ALA A 158 -78.16 41.90 16.25
N LEU A 159 -77.21 42.37 15.45
CA LEU A 159 -76.93 43.78 15.21
C LEU A 159 -78.08 44.45 14.46
N LEU A 160 -78.62 43.80 13.42
CA LEU A 160 -79.78 44.30 12.69
C LEU A 160 -81.00 44.46 13.61
N PHE A 161 -81.25 43.49 14.48
CA PHE A 161 -82.33 43.54 15.44
C PHE A 161 -82.16 44.70 16.44
N LEU A 162 -80.95 44.91 16.97
CA LEU A 162 -80.68 45.97 17.96
C LEU A 162 -80.69 47.39 17.37
N LEU A 163 -80.28 47.55 16.11
CA LEU A 163 -80.19 48.87 15.47
C LEU A 163 -81.51 49.30 14.81
N PHE A 164 -82.28 48.37 14.25
CA PHE A 164 -83.45 48.67 13.43
C PHE A 164 -84.76 48.06 13.95
N GLY A 165 -84.71 47.19 14.95
CA GLY A 165 -85.87 46.41 15.39
C GLY A 165 -86.84 47.11 16.36
N HIS A 166 -86.51 48.28 16.92
CA HIS A 166 -87.41 48.98 17.86
C HIS A 166 -87.27 50.52 17.87
N PRO A 167 -88.38 51.29 18.05
CA PRO A 167 -88.35 52.76 18.12
C PRO A 167 -87.81 53.33 19.44
N ASP A 168 -87.81 52.53 20.53
CA ASP A 168 -87.52 53.01 21.88
C ASP A 168 -86.09 52.64 22.32
N GLY A 169 -85.12 53.51 22.01
CA GLY A 169 -83.96 53.75 22.88
C GLY A 169 -82.82 52.69 23.01
N ILE A 170 -82.80 51.57 22.26
CA ILE A 170 -81.73 50.55 22.40
C ILE A 170 -80.60 50.70 21.34
N ALA A 171 -80.68 51.69 20.44
CA ALA A 171 -79.64 51.91 19.42
C ALA A 171 -78.22 52.07 20.00
N ALA A 172 -78.09 52.68 21.19
CA ALA A 172 -76.82 52.79 21.91
C ALA A 172 -76.24 51.42 22.31
N ALA A 173 -77.07 50.43 22.65
CA ALA A 173 -76.63 49.07 22.93
C ALA A 173 -76.18 48.35 21.65
N GLY A 174 -76.83 48.61 20.51
CA GLY A 174 -76.38 48.11 19.20
C GLY A 174 -74.97 48.61 18.86
N TRP A 175 -74.70 49.90 19.07
CA TRP A 175 -73.34 50.47 18.91
C TRP A 175 -72.34 49.91 19.91
N ALA A 176 -72.72 49.70 21.18
CA ALA A 176 -71.86 49.10 22.19
C ALA A 176 -71.49 47.64 21.84
N VAL A 177 -72.45 46.85 21.34
CA VAL A 177 -72.22 45.49 20.85
C VAL A 177 -71.28 45.51 19.64
N LEU A 178 -71.45 46.45 18.70
CA LEU A 178 -70.54 46.61 17.56
C LEU A 178 -69.10 46.86 18.01
N ILE A 179 -68.89 47.80 18.94
CA ILE A 179 -67.56 48.08 19.51
C ILE A 179 -67.00 46.84 20.20
N TYR A 180 -67.82 46.15 20.99
CA TYR A 180 -67.42 44.91 21.66
C TYR A 180 -66.96 43.82 20.69
N ILE A 181 -67.65 43.64 19.55
CA ILE A 181 -67.28 42.67 18.53
C ILE A 181 -65.97 43.05 17.84
N VAL A 182 -65.74 44.34 17.57
CA VAL A 182 -64.45 44.82 17.02
C VAL A 182 -63.31 44.52 18.00
N VAL A 183 -63.53 44.77 19.29
CA VAL A 183 -62.55 44.42 20.34
C VAL A 183 -62.30 42.90 20.38
N LEU A 184 -63.35 42.08 20.36
CA LEU A 184 -63.21 40.62 20.35
C LEU A 184 -62.49 40.11 19.09
N ALA A 185 -62.73 40.70 17.93
CA ALA A 185 -62.01 40.37 16.70
C ALA A 185 -60.51 40.69 16.84
N GLY A 186 -60.16 41.85 17.43
CA GLY A 186 -58.78 42.21 17.73
C GLY A 186 -58.10 41.27 18.74
N VAL A 187 -58.82 40.87 19.79
CA VAL A 187 -58.36 39.89 20.78
C VAL A 187 -58.17 38.52 20.14
N HIS A 188 -59.12 38.05 19.32
CA HIS A 188 -59.01 36.80 18.57
C HIS A 188 -57.75 36.81 17.69
N ASP A 189 -57.54 37.90 16.94
CA ASP A 189 -56.39 38.03 16.06
C ASP A 189 -55.06 38.03 16.81
N ALA A 190 -55.00 38.65 17.99
CA ALA A 190 -53.83 38.59 18.85
C ALA A 190 -53.56 37.17 19.37
N LEU A 191 -54.60 36.48 19.86
CA LEU A 191 -54.50 35.09 20.32
C LEU A 191 -54.06 34.16 19.18
N HIS A 192 -54.65 34.32 18.00
CA HIS A 192 -54.32 33.55 16.81
C HIS A 192 -52.85 33.73 16.41
N ARG A 193 -52.37 34.98 16.31
CA ARG A 193 -50.99 35.28 15.96
C ARG A 193 -50.00 34.68 16.96
N ASN A 194 -50.25 34.86 18.26
CA ASN A 194 -49.37 34.32 19.31
C ASN A 194 -49.27 32.79 19.20
N LEU A 195 -50.40 32.11 19.00
CA LEU A 195 -50.46 30.66 18.85
C LEU A 195 -49.70 30.15 17.61
N VAL A 196 -49.82 30.84 16.48
CA VAL A 196 -49.07 30.51 15.25
C VAL A 196 -47.57 30.70 15.46
N VAL A 197 -47.14 31.81 16.08
CA VAL A 197 -45.73 32.10 16.35
C VAL A 197 -45.14 31.04 17.30
N THR A 198 -45.85 30.70 18.37
CA THR A 198 -45.39 29.67 19.32
C THR A 198 -45.20 28.30 18.64
N PHE A 199 -46.18 27.85 17.84
CA PHE A 199 -46.03 26.58 17.15
C PHE A 199 -44.93 26.59 16.10
N ARG A 200 -44.83 27.67 15.32
CA ARG A 200 -43.79 27.80 14.31
C ARG A 200 -42.39 27.73 14.94
N GLY A 201 -42.14 28.51 16.00
CA GLY A 201 -40.86 28.50 16.70
C GLY A 201 -40.51 27.14 17.29
N ARG A 202 -41.50 26.41 17.83
CA ARG A 202 -41.29 25.04 18.31
C ARG A 202 -40.88 24.09 17.19
N PHE A 203 -41.62 24.05 16.08
CA PHE A 203 -41.32 23.13 14.97
C PHE A 203 -40.01 23.50 14.27
N GLU A 204 -39.67 24.78 14.14
CA GLU A 204 -38.38 25.22 13.62
C GLU A 204 -37.23 24.78 14.53
N SER A 205 -37.40 24.86 15.86
CA SER A 205 -36.40 24.36 16.82
C SER A 205 -36.23 22.84 16.76
N GLU A 206 -37.32 22.08 16.65
CA GLU A 206 -37.26 20.62 16.48
C GLU A 206 -36.58 20.23 15.15
N ALA A 207 -36.86 20.95 14.06
CA ALA A 207 -36.23 20.73 12.75
C ALA A 207 -34.72 21.04 12.78
N LEU A 208 -34.32 22.17 13.35
CA LEU A 208 -32.91 22.55 13.49
C LEU A 208 -32.14 21.53 14.34
N ALA A 209 -32.75 21.03 15.42
CA ALA A 209 -32.15 19.99 16.25
C ALA A 209 -31.95 18.67 15.46
N ALA A 210 -32.92 18.30 14.61
CA ALA A 210 -32.81 17.14 13.73
C ALA A 210 -31.72 17.33 12.66
N GLU A 211 -31.61 18.52 12.08
CA GLU A 211 -30.57 18.88 11.11
C GLU A 211 -29.18 18.77 11.75
N HIS A 212 -28.95 19.42 12.89
CA HIS A 212 -27.68 19.34 13.61
C HIS A 212 -27.32 17.90 13.98
N LYS A 213 -28.31 17.07 14.36
CA LYS A 213 -28.10 15.65 14.62
C LYS A 213 -27.68 14.89 13.35
N ALA A 214 -28.34 15.14 12.22
CA ALA A 214 -28.01 14.50 10.96
C ALA A 214 -26.59 14.85 10.47
N ILE A 215 -26.19 16.13 10.56
CA ILE A 215 -24.82 16.56 10.22
C ILE A 215 -23.81 15.82 11.10
N PHE A 216 -24.05 15.80 12.41
CA PHE A 216 -23.17 15.14 13.36
C PHE A 216 -23.04 13.62 13.12
N ASP A 217 -24.15 12.94 12.82
CA ASP A 217 -24.19 11.48 12.60
C ASP A 217 -23.68 11.07 11.20
N SER A 218 -23.74 11.95 10.21
CA SER A 218 -23.29 11.70 8.84
C SER A 218 -21.83 12.04 8.56
N ALA A 219 -21.17 12.78 9.46
CA ALA A 219 -19.76 13.09 9.35
C ALA A 219 -18.90 11.82 9.22
N ALA A 220 -17.91 11.85 8.32
CA ALA A 220 -17.01 10.71 8.08
C ALA A 220 -16.00 10.51 9.23
N GLU A 221 -15.63 11.60 9.92
CA GLU A 221 -14.71 11.56 11.06
C GLU A 221 -15.44 11.19 12.36
N ALA A 222 -14.69 10.62 13.30
CA ALA A 222 -15.17 10.42 14.67
C ALA A 222 -15.30 11.76 15.37
N ILE A 223 -16.50 12.12 15.82
CA ILE A 223 -16.76 13.38 16.53
C ILE A 223 -17.29 13.06 17.93
N GLY A 224 -16.67 13.67 18.95
CA GLY A 224 -17.05 13.57 20.35
C GLY A 224 -17.04 14.93 21.05
N LEU A 225 -18.09 15.25 21.81
CA LEU A 225 -18.12 16.40 22.72
C LEU A 225 -17.72 15.92 24.11
N LEU A 226 -16.53 16.31 24.56
CA LEU A 226 -16.06 16.05 25.91
C LEU A 226 -16.33 17.26 26.81
N ARG A 227 -17.03 17.02 27.91
CA ARG A 227 -17.14 17.94 29.04
C ARG A 227 -16.04 17.63 30.06
N PRO A 228 -15.79 18.50 31.05
CA PRO A 228 -14.60 18.43 31.91
C PRO A 228 -14.31 17.08 32.59
N ASN A 229 -15.25 16.13 32.62
CA ASN A 229 -15.04 14.80 33.20
C ASN A 229 -15.59 13.63 32.39
N TYR A 230 -16.27 13.86 31.25
CA TYR A 230 -16.93 12.77 30.51
C TYR A 230 -17.27 13.14 29.07
N LEU A 231 -17.43 12.11 28.23
CA LEU A 231 -17.98 12.25 26.88
C LEU A 231 -19.50 12.48 26.96
N ALA A 232 -19.93 13.69 26.63
CA ALA A 232 -21.33 14.10 26.69
C ALA A 232 -22.12 13.69 25.44
N LYS A 233 -21.47 13.65 24.28
CA LYS A 233 -22.07 13.25 23.00
C LYS A 233 -21.02 12.68 22.08
N CYS A 234 -21.37 11.69 21.25
CA CYS A 234 -20.49 11.21 20.18
C CYS A 234 -21.30 10.69 19.00
N ASN A 235 -20.72 10.75 17.80
CA ASN A 235 -21.37 10.25 16.60
C ASN A 235 -21.08 8.74 16.40
N ARG A 236 -21.70 8.17 15.37
CA ARG A 236 -21.50 6.75 15.03
C ARG A 236 -20.05 6.42 14.69
N GLN A 237 -19.32 7.34 14.06
CA GLN A 237 -17.91 7.13 13.70
C GLN A 237 -17.00 7.06 14.92
N TRP A 238 -17.27 7.85 15.97
CA TRP A 238 -16.57 7.70 17.25
C TRP A 238 -16.74 6.31 17.85
N CYS A 239 -17.96 5.80 17.83
CA CYS A 239 -18.26 4.45 18.28
C CYS A 239 -17.49 3.38 17.47
N ALA A 240 -17.45 3.52 16.14
CA ALA A 240 -16.70 2.64 15.25
C ALA A 240 -15.18 2.73 15.46
N LEU A 241 -14.66 3.95 15.64
CA LEU A 241 -13.23 4.22 15.85
C LEU A 241 -12.74 3.62 17.17
N PHE A 242 -13.53 3.68 18.24
CA PHE A 242 -13.08 3.17 19.54
C PHE A 242 -13.63 1.78 19.91
N GLY A 243 -14.58 1.24 19.13
CA GLY A 243 -15.18 -0.08 19.36
C GLY A 243 -16.18 -0.13 20.51
N TYR A 244 -16.80 1.01 20.85
CA TYR A 244 -17.83 1.10 21.90
C TYR A 244 -19.22 1.21 21.29
N GLY A 245 -20.23 0.69 21.98
CA GLY A 245 -21.63 1.07 21.70
C GLY A 245 -21.92 2.49 22.16
N LEU A 246 -22.91 3.16 21.56
CA LEU A 246 -23.25 4.55 21.87
C LEU A 246 -23.54 4.75 23.37
N ASP A 247 -24.45 3.94 23.94
CA ASP A 247 -24.83 4.03 25.35
C ASP A 247 -23.68 3.70 26.32
N GLU A 248 -22.69 2.94 25.84
CA GLU A 248 -21.50 2.61 26.62
C GLU A 248 -20.45 3.72 26.58
N ALA A 249 -20.30 4.40 25.44
CA ALA A 249 -19.32 5.45 25.24
C ALA A 249 -19.68 6.73 26.02
N ILE A 250 -20.96 7.10 26.02
CA ILE A 250 -21.44 8.29 26.73
C ILE A 250 -21.22 8.15 28.23
N GLY A 251 -20.73 9.22 28.86
CA GLY A 251 -20.43 9.24 30.30
C GLY A 251 -19.06 8.70 30.69
N LYS A 252 -18.31 8.07 29.76
CA LYS A 252 -16.93 7.65 30.03
C LYS A 252 -16.00 8.86 30.17
N PRO A 253 -14.98 8.78 31.05
CA PRO A 253 -14.02 9.86 31.24
C PRO A 253 -13.03 9.95 30.07
N ALA A 254 -12.49 11.15 29.84
CA ALA A 254 -11.54 11.46 28.78
C ALA A 254 -10.34 10.50 28.69
N TRP A 255 -9.80 10.06 29.83
CA TRP A 255 -8.65 9.15 29.89
C TRP A 255 -8.97 7.71 29.42
N ALA A 256 -10.23 7.32 29.26
CA ALA A 256 -10.61 5.96 28.88
C ALA A 256 -10.08 5.55 27.49
N TRP A 257 -9.95 6.53 26.58
CA TRP A 257 -9.46 6.36 25.21
C TRP A 257 -7.95 6.43 25.07
N TRP A 258 -7.24 6.66 26.18
CA TRP A 258 -5.78 6.80 26.18
C TRP A 258 -5.11 5.50 26.63
N PRO A 259 -3.83 5.27 26.24
CA PRO A 259 -3.07 4.11 26.68
C PRO A 259 -2.91 4.08 28.21
N SER A 260 -2.62 5.24 28.78
CA SER A 260 -2.48 5.46 30.23
C SER A 260 -3.06 6.81 30.67
N TYR A 261 -3.27 6.96 31.98
CA TYR A 261 -3.67 8.24 32.57
C TYR A 261 -2.59 9.32 32.40
N GLU A 262 -1.31 8.93 32.42
CA GLU A 262 -0.19 9.85 32.26
C GLU A 262 -0.14 10.45 30.86
N ASP A 263 -0.37 9.63 29.83
CA ASP A 263 -0.45 10.09 28.43
C ASP A 263 -1.59 11.08 28.24
N TRP A 264 -2.76 10.77 28.81
CA TRP A 264 -3.90 11.69 28.81
C TRP A 264 -3.59 13.00 29.53
N SER A 265 -2.98 12.92 30.72
CA SER A 265 -2.68 14.10 31.54
C SER A 265 -1.68 15.03 30.86
N ARG A 266 -0.65 14.48 30.20
CA ARG A 266 0.33 15.25 29.41
C ARG A 266 -0.36 15.96 28.25
N PHE A 267 -1.14 15.22 27.46
CA PHE A 267 -1.89 15.81 26.35
C PHE A 267 -2.87 16.90 26.81
N ALA A 268 -3.63 16.64 27.87
CA ALA A 268 -4.59 17.58 28.43
C ALA A 268 -3.91 18.88 28.87
N HIS A 269 -2.70 18.80 29.43
CA HIS A 269 -1.88 19.96 29.78
C HIS A 269 -1.44 20.74 28.52
N ASP A 270 -0.92 20.04 27.51
CA ASP A 270 -0.39 20.65 26.28
C ASP A 270 -1.48 21.36 25.46
N CYS A 271 -2.69 20.79 25.38
CA CYS A 271 -3.77 21.39 24.60
C CYS A 271 -4.50 22.54 25.34
N MET A 272 -4.46 22.58 26.67
CA MET A 272 -5.29 23.47 27.49
C MET A 272 -5.11 24.95 27.13
N ALA A 273 -3.86 25.41 27.00
CA ALA A 273 -3.57 26.81 26.69
C ALA A 273 -4.12 27.23 25.32
N THR A 274 -4.02 26.36 24.32
CA THR A 274 -4.49 26.62 22.94
C THR A 274 -6.02 26.65 22.86
N ILE A 275 -6.67 25.65 23.48
CA ILE A 275 -8.13 25.52 23.49
C ILE A 275 -8.78 26.67 24.27
N SER A 276 -8.21 27.06 25.41
CA SER A 276 -8.70 28.18 26.24
C SER A 276 -8.55 29.54 25.53
N ALA A 277 -7.60 29.65 24.61
CA ALA A 277 -7.45 30.82 23.74
C ALA A 277 -8.42 30.81 22.52
N GLY A 278 -9.30 29.81 22.43
CA GLY A 278 -10.26 29.65 21.34
C GLY A 278 -9.66 29.23 20.00
N LYS A 279 -8.45 28.67 20.02
CA LYS A 279 -7.77 28.17 18.82
C LYS A 279 -7.94 26.65 18.70
N PRO A 280 -8.07 26.11 17.48
CA PRO A 280 -8.05 24.67 17.28
C PRO A 280 -6.68 24.11 17.67
N TYR A 281 -6.68 22.99 18.37
CA TYR A 281 -5.47 22.24 18.70
C TYR A 281 -5.49 20.92 17.94
N SER A 282 -4.42 20.62 17.19
CA SER A 282 -4.29 19.36 16.46
C SER A 282 -3.02 18.64 16.85
N ALA A 283 -3.09 17.32 16.97
CA ALA A 283 -1.94 16.48 17.30
C ALA A 283 -2.12 15.05 16.77
N ILE A 284 -0.99 14.38 16.53
CA ILE A 284 -0.95 12.94 16.30
C ILE A 284 -0.62 12.27 17.63
N VAL A 285 -1.50 11.39 18.09
CA VAL A 285 -1.39 10.72 19.39
C VAL A 285 -1.72 9.25 19.27
N GLN A 286 -1.23 8.46 20.22
CA GLN A 286 -1.60 7.05 20.32
C GLN A 286 -2.82 6.92 21.24
N LEU A 287 -3.87 6.29 20.73
CA LEU A 287 -5.12 6.04 21.45
C LEU A 287 -5.36 4.54 21.58
N ARG A 288 -6.32 4.18 22.44
CA ARG A 288 -6.66 2.81 22.78
C ARG A 288 -8.14 2.51 22.51
N ARG A 289 -8.38 1.42 21.78
CA ARG A 289 -9.71 0.86 21.51
C ARG A 289 -10.21 0.04 22.72
N LYS A 290 -11.51 -0.29 22.74
CA LYS A 290 -12.13 -1.12 23.80
C LYS A 290 -11.45 -2.48 23.99
N ASN A 291 -11.01 -3.10 22.89
CA ASN A 291 -10.31 -4.39 22.89
C ASN A 291 -8.87 -4.31 23.43
N GLY A 292 -8.38 -3.11 23.80
CA GLY A 292 -7.03 -2.86 24.26
C GLY A 292 -6.02 -2.56 23.15
N GLU A 293 -6.42 -2.64 21.88
CA GLU A 293 -5.57 -2.32 20.74
C GLU A 293 -5.18 -0.84 20.72
N LEU A 294 -3.89 -0.59 20.53
CA LEU A 294 -3.33 0.74 20.38
C LEU A 294 -3.26 1.10 18.90
N PHE A 295 -3.66 2.33 18.58
CA PHE A 295 -3.65 2.85 17.21
C PHE A 295 -3.21 4.32 17.20
N TRP A 296 -2.66 4.78 16.09
CA TRP A 296 -2.28 6.18 15.90
C TRP A 296 -3.46 6.96 15.34
N ALA A 297 -3.82 8.04 16.01
CA ALA A 297 -4.89 8.93 15.61
C ALA A 297 -4.36 10.34 15.40
N GLU A 298 -4.79 10.96 14.30
CA GLU A 298 -4.75 12.41 14.17
C GLU A 298 -6.03 12.96 14.78
N ILE A 299 -5.90 13.81 15.79
CA ILE A 299 -7.04 14.42 16.49
C ILE A 299 -6.97 15.93 16.45
N SER A 300 -8.14 16.56 16.37
CA SER A 300 -8.30 18.01 16.46
C SER A 300 -9.38 18.38 17.47
N GLY A 301 -9.14 19.38 18.31
CA GLY A 301 -10.03 19.81 19.38
C GLY A 301 -10.31 21.30 19.32
N MET A 302 -11.58 21.68 19.53
CA MET A 302 -12.01 23.07 19.64
C MET A 302 -13.05 23.25 20.75
N ALA A 303 -12.89 24.29 21.58
CA ALA A 303 -13.87 24.63 22.61
C ALA A 303 -15.18 25.08 21.98
N VAL A 304 -16.32 24.64 22.55
CA VAL A 304 -17.65 25.15 22.15
C VAL A 304 -17.76 26.64 22.46
N ASP A 305 -17.27 27.04 23.64
CA ASP A 305 -17.13 28.42 24.06
C ASP A 305 -15.80 28.58 24.80
N PRO A 306 -14.84 29.33 24.24
CA PRO A 306 -13.55 29.57 24.89
C PRO A 306 -13.67 30.28 26.25
N ALA A 307 -14.71 31.08 26.47
CA ALA A 307 -14.96 31.75 27.74
C ALA A 307 -15.60 30.81 28.79
N ASN A 308 -16.16 29.68 28.35
CA ASN A 308 -16.84 28.73 29.21
C ASN A 308 -16.57 27.28 28.78
N LEU A 309 -15.44 26.74 29.25
CA LEU A 309 -15.03 25.36 28.97
C LEU A 309 -15.96 24.29 29.56
N ASP A 310 -16.88 24.65 30.47
CA ASP A 310 -17.88 23.69 31.00
C ASP A 310 -18.87 23.25 29.92
N LEU A 311 -19.06 24.05 28.87
CA LEU A 311 -19.84 23.66 27.69
C LEU A 311 -19.16 22.52 26.92
N GLY A 312 -17.84 22.35 27.10
CA GLY A 312 -17.04 21.26 26.59
C GLY A 312 -16.22 21.60 25.35
N VAL A 313 -15.45 20.62 24.90
CA VAL A 313 -14.56 20.66 23.74
C VAL A 313 -15.03 19.60 22.74
N VAL A 314 -15.23 20.01 21.50
CA VAL A 314 -15.50 19.08 20.39
C VAL A 314 -14.16 18.55 19.90
N TRP A 315 -14.03 17.24 19.93
CA TRP A 315 -12.89 16.49 19.43
C TRP A 315 -13.28 15.72 18.18
N MET A 316 -12.43 15.81 17.17
CA MET A 316 -12.50 15.07 15.93
C MET A 316 -11.28 14.16 15.84
N GLY A 317 -11.42 12.96 15.27
CA GLY A 317 -10.32 12.01 15.18
C GLY A 317 -10.41 11.05 14.00
N THR A 318 -9.26 10.74 13.43
CA THR A 318 -9.10 9.80 12.32
C THR A 318 -7.96 8.82 12.61
N ASP A 319 -8.17 7.54 12.34
CA ASP A 319 -7.10 6.52 12.44
C ASP A 319 -6.13 6.68 11.26
N ILE A 320 -4.84 6.88 11.56
CA ILE A 320 -3.77 7.04 10.58
C ILE A 320 -2.74 5.91 10.66
N SER A 321 -3.05 4.82 11.36
CA SER A 321 -2.13 3.70 11.58
C SER A 321 -1.68 3.04 10.28
N GLU A 322 -2.60 2.83 9.33
CA GLU A 322 -2.29 2.26 8.02
C GLU A 322 -1.37 3.18 7.21
N ARG A 323 -1.69 4.48 7.15
CA ARG A 323 -0.86 5.49 6.49
C ARG A 323 0.57 5.52 7.06
N LEU A 324 0.70 5.55 8.39
CA LEU A 324 2.01 5.54 9.05
C LEU A 324 2.79 4.23 8.82
N ARG A 325 2.10 3.08 8.76
CA ARG A 325 2.74 1.79 8.42
C ARG A 325 3.29 1.82 7.00
N THR A 326 2.50 2.24 6.02
CA THR A 326 2.94 2.33 4.61
C THR A 326 4.11 3.29 4.44
N GLU A 327 4.06 4.47 5.06
CA GLU A 327 5.17 5.44 5.01
C GLU A 327 6.46 4.87 5.64
N THR A 328 6.32 4.13 6.75
CA THR A 328 7.46 3.52 7.44
C THR A 328 8.03 2.34 6.64
N GLU A 329 7.18 1.51 6.04
CA GLU A 329 7.57 0.40 5.18
C GLU A 329 8.27 0.87 3.92
N LEU A 330 7.78 1.95 3.30
CA LEU A 330 8.42 2.58 2.15
C LEU A 330 9.81 3.10 2.51
N LYS A 331 9.93 3.89 3.58
CA LYS A 331 11.24 4.39 4.07
C LYS A 331 12.20 3.25 4.42
N ALA A 332 11.71 2.21 5.09
CA ALA A 332 12.51 1.04 5.42
C ALA A 332 12.94 0.26 4.17
N SER A 333 12.09 0.18 3.14
CA SER A 333 12.42 -0.44 1.86
C SER A 333 13.46 0.37 1.08
N GLU A 334 13.30 1.69 1.00
CA GLU A 334 14.28 2.59 0.38
C GLU A 334 15.64 2.50 1.08
N GLN A 335 15.66 2.51 2.41
CA GLN A 335 16.90 2.37 3.16
C GLN A 335 17.55 1.01 2.95
N ARG A 336 16.77 -0.10 3.01
CA ARG A 336 17.27 -1.45 2.71
C ARG A 336 17.87 -1.53 1.31
N PHE A 337 17.24 -0.91 0.31
CA PHE A 337 17.79 -0.87 -1.05
C PHE A 337 19.12 -0.11 -1.10
N ARG A 338 19.22 1.06 -0.47
CA ARG A 338 20.49 1.83 -0.40
C ARG A 338 21.59 1.02 0.30
N ASP A 339 21.27 0.37 1.42
CA ASP A 339 22.24 -0.42 2.18
C ASP A 339 22.74 -1.62 1.36
N LEU A 340 21.85 -2.34 0.67
CA LEU A 340 22.22 -3.46 -0.23
C LEU A 340 23.14 -3.01 -1.37
N VAL A 341 22.84 -1.87 -2.00
CA VAL A 341 23.69 -1.28 -3.06
C VAL A 341 25.05 -0.86 -2.49
N SER A 342 25.10 -0.36 -1.26
CA SER A 342 26.34 0.06 -0.60
C SER A 342 27.21 -1.10 -0.09
N LEU A 343 26.62 -2.27 0.16
CA LEU A 343 27.34 -3.47 0.60
C LEU A 343 27.83 -4.33 -0.56
N SER A 344 27.29 -4.13 -1.77
CA SER A 344 27.77 -4.80 -2.97
C SER A 344 29.17 -4.31 -3.36
N THR A 345 30.03 -5.23 -3.81
CA THR A 345 31.32 -4.89 -4.43
C THR A 345 31.13 -4.34 -5.85
N ASP A 346 29.90 -4.40 -6.37
CA ASP A 346 29.51 -3.86 -7.65
C ASP A 346 29.08 -2.40 -7.52
N TRP A 347 29.33 -1.60 -8.57
CA TRP A 347 28.75 -0.26 -8.65
C TRP A 347 27.47 -0.28 -9.47
N TYR A 348 26.55 0.60 -9.11
CA TYR A 348 25.32 0.89 -9.81
C TYR A 348 25.52 2.03 -10.83
N TRP A 349 24.87 1.93 -11.98
CA TRP A 349 24.90 2.96 -13.04
C TRP A 349 23.53 3.13 -13.69
N GLU A 350 23.25 4.34 -14.18
CA GLU A 350 22.02 4.69 -14.91
C GLU A 350 22.37 5.44 -16.21
N GLN A 351 21.53 5.26 -17.23
CA GLN A 351 21.56 5.96 -18.50
C GLN A 351 20.16 6.51 -18.81
N ASP A 352 20.09 7.64 -19.50
CA ASP A 352 18.84 8.20 -20.02
C ASP A 352 18.37 7.49 -21.31
N ALA A 353 17.27 7.98 -21.88
CA ALA A 353 16.68 7.47 -23.13
C ALA A 353 17.62 7.59 -24.35
N ASP A 354 18.61 8.49 -24.30
CA ASP A 354 19.65 8.66 -25.34
C ASP A 354 20.91 7.82 -25.04
N PHE A 355 20.82 6.89 -24.08
CA PHE A 355 21.90 6.03 -23.60
C PHE A 355 23.09 6.80 -23.02
N ARG A 356 22.89 8.02 -22.50
CA ARG A 356 23.95 8.80 -21.84
C ARG A 356 23.94 8.53 -20.34
N PHE A 357 25.10 8.34 -19.74
CA PHE A 357 25.19 8.06 -18.30
C PHE A 357 24.72 9.24 -17.47
N THR A 358 23.74 9.03 -16.60
CA THR A 358 23.17 10.06 -15.71
C THR A 358 23.64 9.91 -14.27
N ARG A 359 23.94 8.67 -13.86
CA ARG A 359 24.30 8.38 -12.47
C ARG A 359 25.26 7.21 -12.37
N PHE A 360 26.16 7.31 -11.39
CA PHE A 360 26.95 6.20 -10.86
C PHE A 360 26.86 6.24 -9.33
N SER A 361 26.79 5.08 -8.68
CA SER A 361 26.75 4.98 -7.22
C SER A 361 27.35 3.65 -6.77
N GLY A 362 28.09 3.64 -5.67
CA GLY A 362 28.67 2.42 -5.10
C GLY A 362 30.09 2.66 -4.62
N PRO A 363 30.49 2.10 -3.47
CA PRO A 363 31.79 2.35 -2.86
C PRO A 363 32.97 1.81 -3.67
N ALA A 364 32.72 0.87 -4.59
CA ALA A 364 33.74 0.34 -5.48
C ALA A 364 34.32 1.40 -6.43
N LEU A 365 33.52 2.41 -6.82
CA LEU A 365 33.94 3.43 -7.79
C LEU A 365 35.14 4.25 -7.32
N GLU A 366 35.24 4.55 -6.02
CA GLU A 366 36.36 5.31 -5.45
C GLU A 366 37.68 4.54 -5.52
N LYS A 367 37.63 3.20 -5.46
CA LYS A 367 38.80 2.33 -5.47
C LYS A 367 39.29 1.97 -6.88
N ILE A 368 38.42 2.10 -7.89
CA ILE A 368 38.70 1.68 -9.27
C ILE A 368 39.55 2.74 -10.01
N GLY A 369 39.61 3.98 -9.53
CA GLY A 369 40.46 5.03 -10.11
C GLY A 369 39.95 5.62 -11.43
N ILE A 370 38.67 5.39 -11.76
CA ILE A 370 38.01 5.97 -12.93
C ILE A 370 37.44 7.34 -12.59
N ASP A 371 37.70 8.32 -13.46
CA ASP A 371 37.11 9.65 -13.38
C ASP A 371 35.66 9.62 -13.89
N ILE A 372 34.72 9.34 -12.98
CA ILE A 372 33.28 9.29 -13.27
C ILE A 372 32.78 10.58 -13.93
N GLY A 373 33.35 11.73 -13.56
CA GLY A 373 32.98 13.03 -14.11
C GLY A 373 33.16 13.10 -15.63
N LYS A 374 34.09 12.32 -16.19
CA LYS A 374 34.31 12.22 -17.64
C LYS A 374 33.37 11.25 -18.35
N LEU A 375 32.65 10.42 -17.61
CA LEU A 375 31.69 9.43 -18.12
C LEU A 375 30.26 9.98 -18.12
N LEU A 376 29.90 10.82 -17.14
CA LEU A 376 28.59 11.44 -17.06
C LEU A 376 28.28 12.26 -18.32
N GLY A 377 27.05 12.11 -18.83
CA GLY A 377 26.57 12.74 -20.06
C GLY A 377 27.06 12.10 -21.35
N LYS A 378 27.87 11.03 -21.30
CA LYS A 378 28.34 10.30 -22.49
C LYS A 378 27.64 8.96 -22.63
N SER A 379 27.49 8.52 -23.86
CA SER A 379 27.15 7.14 -24.18
C SER A 379 28.39 6.25 -24.11
N ARG A 380 28.16 4.95 -23.94
CA ARG A 380 29.25 3.98 -23.74
C ARG A 380 30.25 3.97 -24.91
N TRP A 381 29.79 4.18 -26.16
CA TRP A 381 30.66 4.23 -27.34
C TRP A 381 31.35 5.59 -27.58
N GLU A 382 31.04 6.62 -26.80
CA GLU A 382 31.78 7.90 -26.80
C GLU A 382 32.98 7.88 -25.83
N VAL A 383 33.17 6.78 -25.08
CA VAL A 383 34.26 6.60 -24.12
C VAL A 383 35.47 5.99 -24.84
N ASN A 384 36.42 6.83 -25.24
CA ASN A 384 37.62 6.44 -26.00
C ASN A 384 38.58 5.47 -25.27
N GLN A 385 38.39 5.24 -23.97
CA GLN A 385 39.25 4.38 -23.13
C GLN A 385 38.80 2.91 -23.12
N LEU A 386 37.67 2.58 -23.76
CA LEU A 386 37.16 1.22 -23.83
C LEU A 386 37.94 0.38 -24.86
N GLY A 387 38.64 -0.63 -24.37
CA GLY A 387 39.35 -1.66 -25.14
C GLY A 387 38.72 -3.05 -25.00
N GLY A 388 39.31 -4.04 -25.66
CA GLY A 388 38.93 -5.45 -25.49
C GLY A 388 37.58 -5.87 -26.10
N ILE A 389 36.91 -4.98 -26.86
CA ILE A 389 35.60 -5.24 -27.49
C ILE A 389 35.78 -5.42 -29.00
N THR A 390 35.29 -6.54 -29.52
CA THR A 390 35.25 -6.80 -30.97
C THR A 390 34.15 -5.98 -31.67
N PRO A 391 34.29 -5.65 -32.97
CA PRO A 391 33.23 -4.98 -33.73
C PRO A 391 31.87 -5.69 -33.65
N GLU A 392 31.87 -7.02 -33.64
CA GLU A 392 30.68 -7.86 -33.52
C GLU A 392 29.99 -7.71 -32.16
N GLN A 393 30.76 -7.68 -31.06
CA GLN A 393 30.24 -7.44 -29.72
C GLN A 393 29.62 -6.05 -29.59
N TRP A 394 30.25 -5.03 -30.17
CA TRP A 394 29.68 -3.68 -30.19
C TRP A 394 28.36 -3.61 -30.94
N ARG A 395 28.27 -4.31 -32.08
CA ARG A 395 27.04 -4.37 -32.88
C ARG A 395 25.91 -5.04 -32.10
N ALA A 396 26.17 -6.21 -31.50
CA ALA A 396 25.19 -6.94 -30.70
C ALA A 396 24.70 -6.13 -29.49
N HIS A 397 25.62 -5.46 -28.79
CA HIS A 397 25.28 -4.61 -27.64
C HIS A 397 24.37 -3.45 -28.04
N LYS A 398 24.72 -2.70 -29.09
CA LYS A 398 23.89 -1.59 -29.59
C LYS A 398 22.52 -2.06 -30.05
N GLU A 399 22.45 -3.21 -30.72
CA GLU A 399 21.19 -3.81 -31.17
C GLU A 399 20.27 -4.15 -29.98
N ALA A 400 20.83 -4.76 -28.92
CA ALA A 400 20.08 -5.05 -27.69
C ALA A 400 19.56 -3.76 -27.00
N LEU A 401 20.39 -2.71 -26.95
CA LEU A 401 20.00 -1.43 -26.35
C LEU A 401 18.87 -0.75 -27.15
N LEU A 402 18.97 -0.73 -28.48
CA LEU A 402 17.94 -0.15 -29.36
C LEU A 402 16.64 -0.95 -29.35
N ALA A 403 16.71 -2.25 -29.10
CA ALA A 403 15.55 -3.12 -28.93
C ALA A 403 14.97 -3.08 -27.50
N HIS A 404 15.50 -2.24 -26.60
CA HIS A 404 15.14 -2.15 -25.18
C HIS A 404 15.19 -3.52 -24.48
N GLN A 405 16.16 -4.36 -24.82
CA GLN A 405 16.35 -5.67 -24.20
C GLN A 405 17.33 -5.62 -23.04
N PRO A 406 17.14 -6.44 -21.99
CA PRO A 406 18.16 -6.66 -20.98
C PRO A 406 19.44 -7.21 -21.59
N PHE A 407 20.59 -6.79 -21.09
CA PHE A 407 21.87 -7.38 -21.43
C PHE A 407 22.61 -7.82 -20.16
N ARG A 408 23.43 -8.86 -20.29
CA ARG A 408 24.20 -9.46 -19.20
C ARG A 408 25.64 -9.63 -19.60
N ASP A 409 26.53 -9.52 -18.62
CA ASP A 409 27.96 -9.83 -18.71
C ASP A 409 28.67 -9.22 -19.93
N PHE A 410 28.34 -7.98 -20.26
CA PHE A 410 29.06 -7.26 -21.31
C PHE A 410 30.42 -6.82 -20.76
N VAL A 411 31.47 -7.48 -21.22
CA VAL A 411 32.85 -7.30 -20.72
C VAL A 411 33.63 -6.33 -21.61
N TYR A 412 34.34 -5.40 -20.98
CA TYR A 412 35.28 -4.51 -21.65
C TYR A 412 36.48 -4.18 -20.78
N GLU A 413 37.55 -3.74 -21.43
CA GLU A 413 38.78 -3.27 -20.80
C GLU A 413 38.78 -1.74 -20.70
N ILE A 414 39.31 -1.20 -19.61
CA ILE A 414 39.60 0.24 -19.47
C ILE A 414 41.07 0.41 -19.10
N GLY A 415 41.75 1.24 -19.88
CA GLY A 415 43.06 1.76 -19.51
C GLY A 415 42.92 2.91 -18.52
N LEU A 416 43.42 2.72 -17.30
CA LEU A 416 43.47 3.76 -16.29
C LEU A 416 44.55 4.81 -16.63
N PRO A 417 44.42 6.06 -16.15
CA PRO A 417 45.46 7.07 -16.32
C PRO A 417 46.84 6.69 -15.76
N SER A 418 46.88 5.74 -14.81
CA SER A 418 48.10 5.17 -14.24
C SER A 418 48.85 4.23 -15.19
N GLY A 419 48.23 3.81 -16.31
CA GLY A 419 48.75 2.79 -17.22
C GLY A 419 48.34 1.36 -16.88
N GLU A 420 47.62 1.15 -15.77
CA GLU A 420 47.05 -0.15 -15.40
C GLU A 420 45.81 -0.46 -16.26
N GLN A 421 45.69 -1.72 -16.70
CA GLN A 421 44.52 -2.21 -17.44
C GLN A 421 43.57 -2.93 -16.49
N ARG A 422 42.26 -2.64 -16.62
CA ARG A 422 41.22 -3.29 -15.83
C ARG A 422 40.08 -3.82 -16.68
N TRP A 423 39.50 -4.92 -16.25
CA TRP A 423 38.37 -5.57 -16.90
C TRP A 423 37.11 -5.39 -16.08
N PHE A 424 36.05 -4.94 -16.76
CA PHE A 424 34.75 -4.72 -16.15
C PHE A 424 33.71 -5.59 -16.84
N SER A 425 32.85 -6.23 -16.04
CA SER A 425 31.63 -6.88 -16.49
C SER A 425 30.44 -6.01 -16.12
N ILE A 426 29.60 -5.66 -17.08
CA ILE A 426 28.39 -4.87 -16.81
C ILE A 426 27.13 -5.60 -17.28
N SER A 427 26.04 -5.37 -16.54
CA SER A 427 24.71 -5.89 -16.86
C SER A 427 23.69 -4.78 -16.69
N GLY A 428 22.66 -4.72 -17.55
CA GLY A 428 21.65 -3.67 -17.51
C GLY A 428 20.26 -4.13 -17.94
N ASN A 429 19.25 -3.52 -17.34
CA ASN A 429 17.84 -3.66 -17.71
C ASN A 429 17.32 -2.33 -18.27
N PRO A 430 16.34 -2.35 -19.19
CA PRO A 430 15.62 -1.15 -19.60
C PRO A 430 14.75 -0.63 -18.44
N ALA A 431 14.67 0.69 -18.32
CA ALA A 431 13.75 1.39 -17.42
C ALA A 431 12.66 2.08 -18.23
N PHE A 432 11.43 2.09 -17.71
CA PHE A 432 10.26 2.72 -18.32
C PHE A 432 9.61 3.66 -17.30
N ASP A 433 9.03 4.76 -17.78
CA ASP A 433 8.30 5.71 -16.94
C ASP A 433 6.86 5.25 -16.65
N GLU A 434 6.09 6.06 -15.93
CA GLU A 434 4.69 5.76 -15.56
C GLU A 434 3.76 5.65 -16.78
N ASN A 435 4.13 6.22 -17.93
CA ASN A 435 3.37 6.15 -19.18
C ASN A 435 3.75 4.93 -20.03
N GLY A 436 4.78 4.18 -19.61
CA GLY A 436 5.33 3.05 -20.35
C GLY A 436 6.34 3.45 -21.43
N ASP A 437 6.75 4.72 -21.48
CA ASP A 437 7.76 5.20 -22.40
C ASP A 437 9.16 4.84 -21.89
N PHE A 438 10.08 4.58 -22.82
CA PHE A 438 11.45 4.20 -22.49
C PHE A 438 12.20 5.35 -21.83
N ALA A 439 12.66 5.13 -20.60
CA ALA A 439 13.33 6.12 -19.76
C ALA A 439 14.87 5.92 -19.69
N GLY A 440 15.39 4.90 -20.37
CA GLY A 440 16.81 4.58 -20.41
C GLY A 440 17.16 3.21 -19.84
N TYR A 441 18.36 3.08 -19.27
CA TYR A 441 18.85 1.81 -18.70
C TYR A 441 19.38 2.02 -17.29
N HIS A 442 19.30 0.97 -16.48
CA HIS A 442 19.99 0.92 -15.20
C HIS A 442 20.61 -0.46 -14.98
N GLY A 443 21.69 -0.50 -14.23
CA GLY A 443 22.47 -1.72 -14.13
C GLY A 443 23.55 -1.69 -13.07
N VAL A 444 24.30 -2.79 -13.04
CA VAL A 444 25.45 -2.98 -12.16
C VAL A 444 26.70 -3.25 -12.98
N GLY A 445 27.85 -2.93 -12.41
CA GLY A 445 29.16 -3.24 -12.95
C GLY A 445 30.08 -3.80 -11.89
N THR A 446 30.91 -4.76 -12.29
CA THR A 446 31.84 -5.49 -11.42
C THR A 446 33.25 -5.39 -11.98
N ASP A 447 34.24 -5.16 -11.13
CA ASP A 447 35.65 -5.31 -11.47
C ASP A 447 36.03 -6.80 -11.46
N ILE A 448 36.35 -7.33 -12.62
CA ILE A 448 36.72 -8.74 -12.82
C ILE A 448 38.22 -8.90 -13.10
N SER A 449 39.03 -7.86 -12.89
CA SER A 449 40.47 -7.87 -13.21
C SER A 449 41.23 -8.98 -12.48
N GLU A 450 41.01 -9.15 -11.18
CA GLU A 450 41.62 -10.25 -10.41
C GLU A 450 41.25 -11.63 -10.97
N ARG A 451 39.98 -11.80 -11.37
CA ARG A 451 39.49 -13.06 -11.94
C ARG A 451 40.13 -13.36 -13.30
N VAL A 452 40.31 -12.34 -14.14
CA VAL A 452 40.99 -12.48 -15.44
C VAL A 452 42.47 -12.83 -15.23
N HIS A 453 43.18 -12.12 -14.34
CA HIS A 453 44.58 -12.42 -14.04
C HIS A 453 44.78 -13.80 -13.42
N ALA A 454 43.91 -14.21 -12.50
CA ALA A 454 43.95 -15.54 -11.88
C ALA A 454 43.73 -16.66 -12.92
N ALA A 455 42.82 -16.47 -13.88
CA ALA A 455 42.59 -17.44 -14.95
C ALA A 455 43.82 -17.60 -15.85
N GLU A 456 44.53 -16.50 -16.13
CA GLU A 456 45.73 -16.52 -16.96
C GLU A 456 46.93 -17.18 -16.24
N GLN A 457 47.10 -16.90 -14.95
CA GLN A 457 48.08 -17.57 -14.09
C GLN A 457 47.78 -19.08 -13.94
N PHE A 458 46.52 -19.45 -13.75
CA PHE A 458 46.09 -20.84 -13.67
C PHE A 458 46.40 -21.60 -14.97
N ARG A 459 46.20 -20.96 -16.12
CA ARG A 459 46.55 -21.53 -17.44
C ARG A 459 48.05 -21.79 -17.56
N HIS A 460 48.91 -20.91 -17.04
CA HIS A 460 50.37 -21.13 -17.04
C HIS A 460 50.78 -22.28 -16.09
N LEU A 461 50.19 -22.35 -14.90
CA LEU A 461 50.45 -23.41 -13.92
C LEU A 461 49.98 -24.80 -14.39
N ALA A 462 48.93 -24.88 -15.22
CA ALA A 462 48.42 -26.15 -15.73
C ALA A 462 49.35 -26.84 -16.73
N HIS A 463 50.28 -26.11 -17.37
CA HIS A 463 51.09 -26.62 -18.49
C HIS A 463 52.62 -26.61 -18.24
N HIS A 464 53.09 -25.96 -17.17
CA HIS A 464 54.52 -25.88 -16.82
C HIS A 464 54.81 -26.41 -15.42
N ASP A 465 56.02 -26.93 -15.19
CA ASP A 465 56.56 -27.29 -13.89
C ASP A 465 56.90 -26.01 -13.11
N THR A 466 56.38 -25.90 -11.89
CA THR A 466 56.46 -24.66 -11.08
C THR A 466 57.88 -24.34 -10.61
N LEU A 467 58.74 -25.34 -10.47
CA LEU A 467 60.12 -25.15 -10.02
C LEU A 467 61.04 -24.76 -11.18
N THR A 468 60.99 -25.52 -12.28
CA THR A 468 61.97 -25.38 -13.37
C THR A 468 61.49 -24.52 -14.54
N GLY A 469 60.17 -24.25 -14.62
CA GLY A 469 59.54 -23.55 -15.74
C GLY A 469 59.47 -24.36 -17.04
N LEU A 470 60.00 -25.58 -17.05
CA LEU A 470 59.90 -26.50 -18.18
C LEU A 470 58.45 -26.96 -18.38
N PRO A 471 58.04 -27.34 -19.60
CA PRO A 471 56.83 -28.12 -19.84
C PRO A 471 56.64 -29.24 -18.82
N ASN A 472 55.42 -29.36 -18.28
CA ASN A 472 55.05 -30.49 -17.42
C ASN A 472 54.59 -31.69 -18.25
N ARG A 473 54.23 -32.79 -17.58
CA ARG A 473 53.74 -34.03 -18.22
C ARG A 473 52.60 -33.79 -19.22
N ARG A 474 51.69 -32.85 -18.94
CA ARG A 474 50.54 -32.54 -19.81
C ARG A 474 51.00 -31.89 -21.12
N LEU A 475 51.80 -30.82 -21.03
CA LEU A 475 52.29 -30.12 -22.23
C LEU A 475 53.25 -31.00 -23.06
N LEU A 476 54.05 -31.86 -22.40
CA LEU A 476 54.87 -32.86 -23.09
C LEU A 476 54.01 -33.82 -23.92
N GLY A 477 52.91 -34.32 -23.36
CA GLY A 477 51.97 -35.21 -24.04
C GLY A 477 51.40 -34.56 -25.31
N ASP A 478 50.87 -33.34 -25.18
CA ASP A 478 50.31 -32.58 -26.31
C ASP A 478 51.34 -32.40 -27.44
N ARG A 479 52.59 -32.03 -27.09
CA ARG A 479 53.67 -31.87 -28.08
C ARG A 479 54.11 -33.19 -28.70
N ALA A 480 54.17 -34.27 -27.93
CA ALA A 480 54.53 -35.59 -28.43
C ALA A 480 53.50 -36.14 -29.41
N GLU A 481 52.21 -35.94 -29.16
CA GLU A 481 51.15 -36.32 -30.09
C GLU A 481 51.26 -35.58 -31.42
N GLN A 482 51.51 -34.26 -31.37
CA GLN A 482 51.75 -33.44 -32.56
C GLN A 482 52.98 -33.91 -33.35
N ALA A 483 54.10 -34.14 -32.65
CA ALA A 483 55.35 -34.60 -33.24
C ALA A 483 55.18 -35.96 -33.94
N LEU A 484 54.53 -36.93 -33.27
CA LEU A 484 54.27 -38.26 -33.83
C LEU A 484 53.33 -38.20 -35.03
N ALA A 485 52.30 -37.35 -34.99
CA ALA A 485 51.41 -37.16 -36.13
C ALA A 485 52.14 -36.58 -37.36
N LEU A 486 53.05 -35.63 -37.15
CA LEU A 486 53.87 -35.05 -38.21
C LEU A 486 54.90 -36.06 -38.76
N ALA A 487 55.54 -36.83 -37.89
CA ALA A 487 56.51 -37.86 -38.25
C ALA A 487 55.89 -38.97 -39.10
N ARG A 488 54.67 -39.43 -38.77
CA ARG A 488 53.93 -40.42 -39.58
C ARG A 488 53.68 -39.96 -41.02
N ARG A 489 53.54 -38.64 -41.25
CA ARG A 489 53.30 -38.07 -42.58
C ARG A 489 54.59 -37.81 -43.35
N SER A 490 55.64 -37.35 -42.65
CA SER A 490 56.88 -36.87 -43.27
C SER A 490 57.97 -37.94 -43.36
N GLY A 491 57.82 -39.07 -42.66
CA GLY A 491 58.81 -40.15 -42.62
C GLY A 491 59.99 -39.90 -41.69
N HIS A 492 59.99 -38.79 -40.93
CA HIS A 492 61.03 -38.49 -39.94
C HIS A 492 60.90 -39.35 -38.68
N LEU A 493 61.99 -39.43 -37.91
CA LEU A 493 62.02 -40.12 -36.63
C LEU A 493 61.75 -39.12 -35.48
N VAL A 494 61.12 -39.61 -34.42
CA VAL A 494 60.92 -38.88 -33.16
C VAL A 494 61.54 -39.71 -32.05
N ALA A 495 62.44 -39.14 -31.25
CA ALA A 495 63.03 -39.80 -30.10
C ALA A 495 62.54 -39.20 -28.79
N LEU A 496 62.36 -40.08 -27.82
CA LEU A 496 62.14 -39.75 -26.43
C LEU A 496 63.34 -40.25 -25.63
N LEU A 497 64.01 -39.32 -24.95
CA LEU A 497 65.06 -39.60 -24.00
C LEU A 497 64.46 -39.36 -22.61
N LEU A 498 64.38 -40.41 -21.80
CA LEU A 498 64.02 -40.30 -20.39
C LEU A 498 65.31 -40.23 -19.58
N LEU A 499 65.42 -39.23 -18.71
CA LEU A 499 66.61 -38.93 -17.92
C LEU A 499 66.23 -38.95 -16.45
N ASP A 500 67.02 -39.63 -15.64
CA ASP A 500 66.86 -39.67 -14.18
C ASP A 500 68.21 -39.40 -13.52
N LEU A 501 68.23 -38.42 -12.61
CA LEU A 501 69.45 -37.98 -11.94
C LEU A 501 69.90 -39.02 -10.90
N ASP A 502 71.08 -39.59 -11.13
CA ASP A 502 71.63 -40.62 -10.26
C ASP A 502 71.88 -40.05 -8.85
N ASP A 503 71.44 -40.78 -7.82
CA ASP A 503 71.61 -40.44 -6.40
C ASP A 503 71.08 -39.05 -5.97
N PHE A 504 70.18 -38.41 -6.73
CA PHE A 504 69.62 -37.09 -6.40
C PHE A 504 68.98 -37.03 -5.01
N LYS A 505 68.34 -38.12 -4.58
CA LYS A 505 67.74 -38.24 -3.25
C LYS A 505 68.75 -37.97 -2.11
N ILE A 506 70.02 -38.34 -2.28
CA ILE A 506 71.07 -38.09 -1.28
C ILE A 506 71.26 -36.60 -1.04
N ILE A 507 71.12 -35.76 -2.08
CA ILE A 507 71.24 -34.30 -1.96
C ILE A 507 70.12 -33.76 -1.08
N ASN A 508 68.87 -34.18 -1.34
CA ASN A 508 67.71 -33.76 -0.55
C ASN A 508 67.82 -34.23 0.91
N ASP A 509 68.26 -35.47 1.13
CA ASP A 509 68.38 -36.06 2.46
C ASP A 509 69.54 -35.43 3.27
N THR A 510 70.60 -34.95 2.60
CA THR A 510 71.79 -34.40 3.26
C THR A 510 71.70 -32.89 3.52
N ASP A 511 71.27 -32.13 2.51
CA ASP A 511 71.38 -30.66 2.50
C ASP A 511 70.02 -29.96 2.26
N GLY A 512 68.94 -30.74 2.26
CA GLY A 512 67.56 -30.27 2.22
C GLY A 512 67.02 -29.99 0.80
N HIS A 513 65.69 -29.88 0.72
CA HIS A 513 64.99 -29.70 -0.57
C HIS A 513 65.38 -28.41 -1.31
N SER A 514 65.78 -27.34 -0.62
CA SER A 514 66.21 -26.10 -1.28
C SER A 514 67.52 -26.27 -2.08
N ALA A 515 68.44 -27.12 -1.60
CA ALA A 515 69.65 -27.47 -2.34
C ALA A 515 69.31 -28.33 -3.56
N GLY A 516 68.42 -29.31 -3.40
CA GLY A 516 67.90 -30.11 -4.51
C GLY A 516 67.16 -29.28 -5.56
N ASP A 517 66.36 -28.30 -5.14
CA ASP A 517 65.63 -27.40 -6.03
C ASP A 517 66.58 -26.56 -6.88
N THR A 518 67.65 -26.03 -6.28
CA THR A 518 68.70 -25.28 -6.99
C THR A 518 69.39 -26.16 -8.03
N VAL A 519 69.68 -27.42 -7.66
CA VAL A 519 70.23 -28.42 -8.58
C VAL A 519 69.29 -28.67 -9.76
N LEU A 520 68.01 -28.92 -9.50
CA LEU A 520 67.01 -29.19 -10.54
C LEU A 520 66.84 -28.02 -11.50
N VAL A 521 66.84 -26.78 -11.01
CA VAL A 521 66.79 -25.57 -11.85
C VAL A 521 68.04 -25.46 -12.73
N ALA A 522 69.23 -25.71 -12.19
CA ALA A 522 70.47 -25.68 -12.96
C ALA A 522 70.47 -26.76 -14.06
N ILE A 523 70.05 -27.99 -13.73
CA ILE A 523 69.95 -29.07 -14.71
C ILE A 523 68.91 -28.73 -15.79
N ALA A 524 67.74 -28.20 -15.42
CA ALA A 524 66.73 -27.79 -16.38
C ALA A 524 67.26 -26.76 -17.39
N GLN A 525 68.03 -25.77 -16.91
CA GLN A 525 68.67 -24.76 -17.78
C GLN A 525 69.70 -25.39 -18.72
N ARG A 526 70.54 -26.30 -18.22
CA ARG A 526 71.51 -27.04 -19.05
C ARG A 526 70.83 -27.87 -20.12
N LEU A 527 69.81 -28.66 -19.76
CA LEU A 527 69.08 -29.47 -20.73
C LEU A 527 68.39 -28.60 -21.80
N ARG A 528 67.79 -27.48 -21.40
CA ARG A 528 67.12 -26.55 -22.32
C ARG A 528 68.08 -25.92 -23.34
N SER A 529 69.33 -25.65 -22.97
CA SER A 529 70.33 -25.08 -23.88
C SER A 529 70.95 -26.10 -24.85
N LEU A 530 70.78 -27.40 -24.60
CA LEU A 530 71.30 -28.48 -25.46
C LEU A 530 70.42 -28.77 -26.69
N VAL A 531 69.15 -28.38 -26.66
CA VAL A 531 68.16 -28.78 -27.65
C VAL A 531 67.68 -27.58 -28.48
N ARG A 532 67.09 -27.85 -29.65
CA ARG A 532 66.59 -26.80 -30.55
C ARG A 532 65.23 -26.28 -30.07
N GLU A 533 64.79 -25.15 -30.62
CA GLU A 533 63.48 -24.57 -30.29
C GLU A 533 62.30 -25.51 -30.59
N ILE A 534 62.44 -26.35 -31.63
CA ILE A 534 61.44 -27.37 -31.98
C ILE A 534 61.44 -28.57 -31.02
N ASP A 535 62.54 -28.81 -30.31
CA ASP A 535 62.64 -29.91 -29.36
C ASP A 535 62.01 -29.50 -28.03
N THR A 536 61.62 -30.49 -27.22
CA THR A 536 60.98 -30.22 -25.92
C THR A 536 61.75 -30.87 -24.79
N VAL A 537 62.19 -30.06 -23.83
CA VAL A 537 62.63 -30.53 -22.52
C VAL A 537 61.47 -30.39 -21.55
N ALA A 538 61.13 -31.45 -20.84
CA ALA A 538 60.07 -31.46 -19.85
C ALA A 538 60.59 -32.05 -18.54
N ARG A 539 59.96 -31.67 -17.42
CA ARG A 539 60.16 -32.32 -16.12
C ARG A 539 58.87 -33.03 -15.73
N LEU A 540 58.96 -34.32 -15.43
CA LEU A 540 57.78 -35.13 -15.09
C LEU A 540 57.45 -35.08 -13.60
N GLY A 541 58.44 -34.78 -12.77
CA GLY A 541 58.37 -34.74 -11.31
C GLY A 541 59.67 -35.26 -10.72
N GLY A 542 59.98 -34.88 -9.47
CA GLY A 542 61.21 -35.35 -8.79
C GLY A 542 62.48 -35.00 -9.57
N ASP A 543 63.28 -36.01 -9.86
CA ASP A 543 64.53 -36.02 -10.62
C ASP A 543 64.37 -36.45 -12.09
N GLU A 544 63.15 -36.70 -12.56
CA GLU A 544 62.88 -37.20 -13.90
C GLU A 544 62.69 -36.06 -14.93
N PHE A 545 63.53 -36.07 -15.96
CA PHE A 545 63.45 -35.19 -17.12
C PHE A 545 63.19 -35.99 -18.39
N VAL A 546 62.55 -35.36 -19.36
CA VAL A 546 62.35 -35.92 -20.70
C VAL A 546 62.85 -34.94 -21.74
N ILE A 547 63.56 -35.44 -22.74
CA ILE A 547 63.84 -34.73 -23.98
C ILE A 547 63.10 -35.42 -25.12
N LEU A 548 62.21 -34.68 -25.78
CA LEU A 548 61.54 -35.08 -27.01
C LEU A 548 62.25 -34.40 -28.19
N LEU A 549 62.91 -35.20 -29.02
CA LEU A 549 63.57 -34.76 -30.25
C LEU A 549 62.63 -34.96 -31.43
N GLN A 550 62.41 -33.89 -32.18
CA GLN A 550 61.53 -33.89 -33.34
C GLN A 550 62.34 -33.89 -34.64
N GLU A 551 61.73 -34.40 -35.72
CA GLU A 551 62.29 -34.36 -37.08
C GLU A 551 63.74 -34.90 -37.20
N MET A 552 64.04 -36.00 -36.51
CA MET A 552 65.37 -36.60 -36.58
C MET A 552 65.59 -37.33 -37.91
N ALA A 553 66.80 -37.20 -38.46
CA ALA A 553 67.21 -37.87 -39.70
C ALA A 553 67.78 -39.28 -39.46
N HIS A 554 68.47 -39.50 -38.32
CA HIS A 554 69.07 -40.79 -37.98
C HIS A 554 68.98 -41.07 -36.47
N PRO A 555 68.83 -42.33 -36.01
CA PRO A 555 68.85 -42.66 -34.57
C PRO A 555 70.11 -42.22 -33.80
N ARG A 556 71.19 -41.89 -34.52
CA ARG A 556 72.46 -41.38 -33.93
C ARG A 556 72.32 -39.95 -33.42
N ASP A 557 71.32 -39.21 -33.89
CA ASP A 557 71.03 -37.86 -33.40
C ASP A 557 70.61 -37.91 -31.92
N ALA A 558 69.78 -38.88 -31.54
CA ALA A 558 69.41 -39.12 -30.15
C ALA A 558 70.61 -39.52 -29.28
N THR A 559 71.52 -40.35 -29.80
CA THR A 559 72.77 -40.72 -29.12
C THR A 559 73.60 -39.48 -28.78
N ARG A 560 73.80 -38.60 -29.77
CA ARG A 560 74.60 -37.38 -29.59
C ARG A 560 73.98 -36.43 -28.55
N VAL A 561 72.66 -36.32 -28.51
CA VAL A 561 71.97 -35.51 -27.49
C VAL A 561 72.09 -36.16 -26.11
N ALA A 562 71.97 -37.48 -26.01
CA ALA A 562 72.15 -38.20 -24.74
C ALA A 562 73.57 -38.04 -24.17
N GLU A 563 74.60 -38.19 -25.02
CA GLU A 563 76.00 -38.00 -24.62
C GLU A 563 76.25 -36.57 -24.11
N LYS A 564 75.74 -35.56 -24.83
CA LYS A 564 75.81 -34.16 -24.40
C LYS A 564 75.06 -33.90 -23.10
N ALA A 565 73.90 -34.51 -22.90
CA ALA A 565 73.14 -34.38 -21.66
C ALA A 565 73.89 -34.98 -20.47
N ILE A 566 74.50 -36.16 -20.64
CA ILE A 566 75.34 -36.79 -19.61
C ILE A 566 76.53 -35.90 -19.27
N GLU A 567 77.23 -35.36 -20.26
CA GLU A 567 78.38 -34.49 -20.05
C GLU A 567 77.98 -33.18 -19.34
N ALA A 568 76.91 -32.53 -19.79
CA ALA A 568 76.43 -31.28 -19.20
C ALA A 568 75.92 -31.48 -17.76
N ILE A 569 75.25 -32.59 -17.46
CA ILE A 569 74.76 -32.86 -16.10
C ILE A 569 75.93 -33.16 -15.14
N ARG A 570 77.01 -33.77 -15.64
CA ARG A 570 78.20 -34.08 -14.84
C ARG A 570 78.98 -32.83 -14.38
N GLU A 571 78.79 -31.68 -15.01
CA GLU A 571 79.41 -30.43 -14.54
C GLU A 571 78.97 -30.09 -13.10
N PRO A 572 79.89 -29.71 -12.20
CA PRO A 572 79.52 -29.38 -10.81
C PRO A 572 78.44 -28.31 -10.71
N VAL A 573 77.46 -28.50 -9.82
CA VAL A 573 76.45 -27.48 -9.49
C VAL A 573 76.70 -26.94 -8.09
N GLU A 574 76.80 -25.62 -7.96
CA GLU A 574 76.91 -24.96 -6.66
C GLU A 574 75.51 -24.74 -6.07
N ALA A 575 75.24 -25.38 -4.93
CA ALA A 575 74.01 -25.21 -4.17
C ALA A 575 74.29 -25.30 -2.67
N GLY A 576 73.71 -24.41 -1.86
CA GLY A 576 73.91 -24.41 -0.41
C GLY A 576 75.37 -24.27 0.06
N GLY A 577 76.25 -23.65 -0.76
CA GLY A 577 77.68 -23.49 -0.44
C GLY A 577 78.56 -24.73 -0.66
N ARG A 578 78.02 -25.79 -1.28
CA ARG A 578 78.74 -27.00 -1.69
C ARG A 578 78.66 -27.21 -3.20
N ARG A 579 79.55 -28.07 -3.73
CA ARG A 579 79.56 -28.49 -5.13
C ARG A 579 79.08 -29.93 -5.25
N TYR A 580 78.00 -30.14 -6.00
CA TYR A 580 77.47 -31.48 -6.28
C TYR A 580 77.91 -31.94 -7.66
N LEU A 581 78.37 -33.19 -7.74
CA LEU A 581 78.65 -33.92 -8.97
C LEU A 581 77.59 -35.01 -9.10
N LEU A 582 76.81 -34.94 -10.18
CA LEU A 582 75.68 -35.84 -10.42
C LEU A 582 75.91 -36.66 -11.68
N GLY A 583 75.48 -37.91 -11.64
CA GLY A 583 75.28 -38.73 -12.83
C GLY A 583 73.87 -38.54 -13.37
N VAL A 584 73.65 -39.04 -14.57
CA VAL A 584 72.30 -39.20 -15.13
C VAL A 584 72.25 -40.50 -15.90
N SER A 585 71.21 -41.28 -15.64
CA SER A 585 70.89 -42.46 -16.41
C SER A 585 69.88 -42.10 -17.49
N VAL A 586 70.18 -42.45 -18.74
CA VAL A 586 69.36 -42.06 -19.90
C VAL A 586 68.80 -43.27 -20.64
N GLY A 587 67.49 -43.34 -20.80
CA GLY A 587 66.82 -44.33 -21.63
C GLY A 587 66.33 -43.72 -22.94
N ILE A 588 66.67 -44.34 -24.07
CA ILE A 588 66.34 -43.81 -25.40
C ILE A 588 65.37 -44.75 -26.11
N ALA A 589 64.21 -44.22 -26.51
CA ALA A 589 63.27 -44.87 -27.42
C ALA A 589 62.95 -43.95 -28.60
N HIS A 590 62.63 -44.51 -29.76
CA HIS A 590 62.25 -43.72 -30.92
C HIS A 590 61.18 -44.38 -31.78
N PHE A 591 60.34 -43.56 -32.38
CA PHE A 591 59.39 -43.92 -33.40
C PHE A 591 60.11 -44.12 -34.75
N PRO A 592 59.71 -45.09 -35.59
CA PRO A 592 58.69 -46.12 -35.34
C PRO A 592 59.22 -47.41 -34.66
N ASP A 593 60.54 -47.63 -34.66
CA ASP A 593 61.14 -48.94 -34.34
C ASP A 593 60.87 -49.48 -32.94
N HIS A 594 60.74 -48.59 -31.94
CA HIS A 594 60.54 -48.99 -30.54
C HIS A 594 59.05 -48.98 -30.14
N ALA A 595 58.29 -47.97 -30.58
CA ALA A 595 56.86 -47.85 -30.35
C ALA A 595 56.19 -46.84 -31.28
N ALA A 596 54.87 -46.99 -31.48
CA ALA A 596 54.05 -46.12 -32.34
C ALA A 596 53.32 -44.97 -31.59
N SER A 597 53.34 -44.95 -30.26
CA SER A 597 52.64 -43.99 -29.39
C SER A 597 53.58 -43.41 -28.33
N MET A 598 53.22 -42.23 -27.80
CA MET A 598 53.97 -41.58 -26.71
C MET A 598 54.09 -42.49 -25.48
N GLU A 599 52.97 -43.11 -25.08
CA GLU A 599 52.95 -44.05 -23.94
C GLU A 599 53.90 -45.24 -24.15
N GLY A 600 53.91 -45.82 -25.36
CA GLY A 600 54.82 -46.90 -25.68
C GLY A 600 56.28 -46.46 -25.70
N LEU A 601 56.59 -45.25 -26.21
CA LEU A 601 57.94 -44.70 -26.20
C LEU A 601 58.42 -44.43 -24.76
N MET A 602 57.57 -43.85 -23.92
CA MET A 602 57.84 -43.65 -22.49
C MET A 602 58.14 -44.98 -21.78
N GLN A 603 57.30 -46.00 -21.97
CA GLN A 603 57.50 -47.31 -21.35
C GLN A 603 58.83 -47.97 -21.80
N LYS A 604 59.16 -47.86 -23.08
CA LYS A 604 60.40 -48.42 -23.63
C LYS A 604 61.64 -47.66 -23.17
N ALA A 605 61.55 -46.33 -23.10
CA ALA A 605 62.61 -45.48 -22.58
C ALA A 605 62.86 -45.76 -21.09
N ASP A 606 61.82 -45.94 -20.29
CA ASP A 606 61.93 -46.29 -18.85
C ASP A 606 62.67 -47.61 -18.63
N ILE A 607 62.31 -48.68 -19.35
CA ILE A 607 63.02 -49.97 -19.29
C ILE A 607 64.50 -49.80 -19.67
N ALA A 608 64.80 -48.99 -20.69
CA ALA A 608 66.17 -48.73 -21.12
C ALA A 608 66.96 -47.93 -20.08
N MET A 609 66.35 -46.90 -19.50
CA MET A 609 66.92 -46.08 -18.43
C MET A 609 67.24 -46.93 -17.19
N TYR A 610 66.33 -47.82 -16.80
CA TYR A 610 66.54 -48.74 -15.69
C TYR A 610 67.73 -49.67 -15.91
N ARG A 611 67.96 -50.12 -17.15
CA ARG A 611 69.16 -50.90 -17.52
C ARG A 611 70.43 -50.07 -17.42
N ALA A 612 70.39 -48.79 -17.79
CA ALA A 612 71.51 -47.86 -17.59
C ALA A 612 71.86 -47.71 -16.11
N LYS A 613 70.86 -47.59 -15.23
CA LYS A 613 71.06 -47.59 -13.78
C LYS A 613 71.72 -48.88 -13.28
N GLN A 614 71.25 -50.05 -13.72
CA GLN A 614 71.84 -51.34 -13.32
C GLN A 614 73.27 -51.53 -13.82
N ALA A 615 73.66 -50.89 -14.93
CA ALA A 615 75.01 -50.94 -15.48
C ALA A 615 76.02 -50.00 -14.78
N GLY A 616 75.61 -49.31 -13.71
CA GLY A 616 76.47 -48.41 -12.92
C GLY A 616 76.17 -46.92 -13.07
N GLY A 617 75.10 -46.54 -13.78
CA GLY A 617 74.67 -45.16 -13.95
C GLY A 617 75.56 -44.34 -14.90
N ALA A 618 75.30 -43.04 -15.01
CA ALA A 618 76.06 -42.09 -15.85
C ALA A 618 76.25 -42.53 -17.32
N ALA A 619 75.26 -43.23 -17.87
CA ALA A 619 75.29 -43.82 -19.21
C ALA A 619 73.91 -43.76 -19.85
N TYR A 620 73.86 -44.01 -21.16
CA TYR A 620 72.61 -44.19 -21.89
C TYR A 620 72.43 -45.64 -22.34
N HIS A 621 71.18 -46.06 -22.48
CA HIS A 621 70.80 -47.32 -23.12
C HIS A 621 69.66 -47.10 -24.11
N PHE A 622 69.72 -47.79 -25.25
CA PHE A 622 68.60 -47.87 -26.18
C PHE A 622 67.60 -48.94 -25.74
N ALA A 623 66.33 -48.68 -26.01
CA ALA A 623 65.29 -49.68 -25.89
C ALA A 623 65.54 -50.85 -26.85
N ASP A 624 65.11 -52.05 -26.48
CA ASP A 624 65.12 -53.17 -27.41
C ASP A 624 64.08 -52.93 -28.52
N ARG A 625 64.45 -53.28 -29.75
CA ARG A 625 63.51 -53.28 -30.89
C ARG A 625 62.30 -54.14 -30.54
N ALA A 626 61.11 -53.65 -30.91
CA ALA A 626 59.92 -54.48 -30.83
C ALA A 626 60.11 -55.69 -31.76
N GLY A 627 60.11 -56.92 -31.21
CA GLY A 627 59.83 -58.11 -32.01
C GLY A 627 58.43 -58.00 -32.64
N PRO A 628 58.14 -58.72 -33.75
CA PRO A 628 56.83 -58.67 -34.36
C PRO A 628 55.77 -58.98 -33.31
N ALA A 629 54.76 -58.11 -33.19
CA ALA A 629 53.71 -58.20 -32.21
C ALA A 629 53.05 -59.60 -32.28
N VAL A 630 53.21 -60.39 -31.21
CA VAL A 630 52.35 -61.57 -31.01
C VAL A 630 51.01 -61.02 -30.55
N ASP A 631 50.04 -61.15 -31.43
CA ASP A 631 48.65 -60.77 -31.25
C ASP A 631 48.08 -61.49 -30.00
N SER A 632 47.93 -60.75 -28.90
CA SER A 632 47.41 -61.26 -27.62
C SER A 632 45.88 -61.33 -27.60
N SER A 633 45.27 -61.83 -28.68
CA SER A 633 43.83 -61.95 -28.84
C SER A 633 43.30 -63.39 -28.85
N VAL A 634 44.12 -64.40 -28.51
CA VAL A 634 43.69 -65.81 -28.40
C VAL A 634 44.11 -66.44 -27.07
N SER A 635 43.50 -65.99 -25.96
CA SER A 635 43.46 -66.79 -24.71
C SER A 635 42.24 -66.51 -23.82
N ALA A 636 41.27 -65.69 -24.26
CA ALA A 636 40.09 -65.32 -23.46
C ALA A 636 38.76 -65.85 -24.03
N ARG A 637 38.79 -66.94 -24.81
CA ARG A 637 37.58 -67.64 -25.29
C ARG A 637 37.72 -69.15 -25.17
N GLN A 638 37.97 -69.66 -23.97
CA GLN A 638 37.69 -71.05 -23.59
C GLN A 638 37.79 -71.23 -22.06
N ALA A 639 36.85 -70.64 -21.33
CA ALA A 639 36.55 -71.02 -19.95
C ALA A 639 35.16 -70.50 -19.60
N GLY A 640 34.13 -71.24 -19.97
CA GLY A 640 32.74 -70.83 -19.80
C GLY A 640 31.75 -71.92 -20.17
N GLN A 641 31.82 -73.07 -19.51
CA GLN A 641 30.66 -73.96 -19.38
C GLN A 641 30.69 -74.66 -18.01
N PRO A 642 29.58 -74.68 -17.25
CA PRO A 642 29.53 -75.15 -15.87
C PRO A 642 29.18 -76.65 -15.78
N PRO A 643 29.49 -77.35 -14.68
CA PRO A 643 28.95 -78.67 -14.43
C PRO A 643 27.55 -78.54 -13.80
N ASP A 644 26.58 -79.17 -14.47
CA ASP A 644 25.25 -79.45 -13.98
C ASP A 644 25.31 -80.58 -12.94
N ASN A 645 24.60 -80.42 -11.81
CA ASN A 645 24.12 -81.50 -10.95
C ASN A 645 23.33 -80.93 -9.76
N THR A 646 22.01 -80.94 -9.88
CA THR A 646 21.10 -81.09 -8.74
C THR A 646 20.57 -82.52 -8.72
N PRO A 647 20.52 -83.20 -7.55
CA PRO A 647 19.67 -84.35 -7.36
C PRO A 647 18.46 -84.03 -6.48
N THR A 648 17.36 -84.75 -6.74
CA THR A 648 16.10 -84.92 -5.97
C THR A 648 15.18 -83.68 -5.90
N HIS A 649 13.91 -83.72 -6.30
CA HIS A 649 12.91 -84.78 -6.34
C HIS A 649 11.87 -84.53 -7.44
#